data_AF-A0A2R4X236-F1
#
_entry.id   AF-A0A2R4X236-F1
#
_cell.length_a   1.000
_cell.length_b   1.000
_cell.length_c   1.000
_cell.angle_alpha   90.00
_cell.angle_beta   90.00
_cell.angle_gamma   90.00
#
_symmetry.space_group_name_H-M   'P 1'
#
loop_
_entity.id
_entity.type
_entity.pdbx_description
1 polymer ?
#
loop_
_entity_poly.entity_id
_entity_poly.type
_entity_poly.pdbx_seq_one_letter_code
_entity_poly.pdbx_strand_id
1 'polypeptide(L)'
;MQQIQFVSPETLGGSDAVVVDVREAAAYHDVGHVPDAVSIPPDVYRDPTGFAPGMLPDPDAITDALGAAGIDRSTPVIAYGADPANAARFLVTLAVLGHDADLGLVGHDVESLARAVDLTTESVDSDPATYESTDYDSPLLADRSAVEAASEGEAILLDTRTATEYDQGHIPGAIHCDVERLLSEGSVRPPDERAAVFEAVGLDPDTDIVLYCNTARRLSLVLVALLDAGYGDAIFYEGSLRDWLQAAAPTWDPTEIERIVREHASEGTRAVHDALGEHSASKLKLVGIYDQKQGGEHHMFRTKLPGGLVTADQARTLGAIAEEYAVPPASHDAGPFDGGYLDLTTRQGIQYHWIEMGDIPAIWDRLSAVGVSTYQSGGNSVRNVVANPAAGLAPDEVIDTRPVAEAVTEYFEADTRYANLPRKLKVSVAGSRQVSARPGINDLGFTPAKKDGRLGFNVHAGGGLSDSPRFADPLDVFVEPERVVDIVAATADLFVAQGSYLDTAVNRLRFLVEQWGVDTFRDELDRHYDGSLESAGTDLREGVRRDHVGVHEQGDGRSMVGLAVPVGRIGGSDLAAIADLAAEYGSGDLRITHNQNLLVADVPGDRVDALRASEPLEAYSPDPGPVTRGMVTCTGREYCTYALVETKARAWRWARELDATLDVCFDRVRVALSGCIASCAQPQLADVGLRGETRRDETDPVPHPAVDLAVGGDPANQEFARWLCGRIPIEDGPEAIARVIEAADREGDSIEAFVRETPAAELASIADPTTVAEPTAD
;
A
#
# COMPACT_ATOMS: atom_id res chain seq x y z
N MET A 1 -15.80 2.61 -43.09
CA MET A 1 -15.84 1.72 -41.91
C MET A 1 -17.04 0.82 -42.03
N GLN A 2 -16.88 -0.45 -41.71
CA GLN A 2 -18.00 -1.38 -41.63
C GLN A 2 -18.85 -1.00 -40.42
N GLN A 3 -20.16 -0.84 -40.63
CA GLN A 3 -21.04 -0.25 -39.62
C GLN A 3 -21.78 -1.38 -38.90
N ILE A 4 -21.55 -1.54 -37.60
CA ILE A 4 -22.35 -2.41 -36.74
C ILE A 4 -23.74 -1.77 -36.60
N GLN A 5 -24.80 -2.50 -36.94
CA GLN A 5 -26.17 -1.97 -36.96
C GLN A 5 -27.00 -2.55 -35.81
N PHE A 6 -27.84 -1.73 -35.19
CA PHE A 6 -28.84 -2.23 -34.25
C PHE A 6 -29.94 -3.00 -35.00
N VAL A 7 -30.22 -4.22 -34.57
CA VAL A 7 -31.25 -5.08 -35.17
C VAL A 7 -32.38 -5.40 -34.18
N SER A 8 -33.58 -5.58 -34.71
CA SER A 8 -34.77 -5.93 -33.91
C SER A 8 -34.71 -7.40 -33.49
N PRO A 9 -35.18 -7.78 -32.28
CA PRO A 9 -35.39 -9.17 -31.88
C PRO A 9 -36.10 -10.04 -32.92
N GLU A 10 -36.99 -9.44 -33.71
CA GLU A 10 -37.78 -10.13 -34.75
C GLU A 10 -36.94 -10.63 -35.92
N THR A 11 -35.70 -10.16 -36.09
CA THR A 11 -34.81 -10.57 -37.19
C THR A 11 -34.02 -11.85 -36.88
N LEU A 12 -34.12 -12.37 -35.65
CA LEU A 12 -33.36 -13.53 -35.18
C LEU A 12 -33.88 -14.87 -35.74
N GLY A 13 -35.08 -14.88 -36.34
CA GLY A 13 -35.66 -16.07 -36.98
C GLY A 13 -35.79 -15.88 -38.49
N GLY A 14 -34.86 -16.44 -39.26
CA GLY A 14 -34.90 -16.44 -40.73
C GLY A 14 -33.94 -15.48 -41.43
N SER A 15 -32.94 -14.95 -40.74
CA SER A 15 -31.81 -14.25 -41.38
C SER A 15 -30.82 -15.24 -41.99
N ASP A 16 -30.16 -14.85 -43.08
CA ASP A 16 -28.97 -15.56 -43.61
C ASP A 16 -27.71 -15.36 -42.73
N ALA A 17 -27.86 -14.69 -41.58
CA ALA A 17 -26.80 -14.42 -40.61
C ALA A 17 -26.72 -15.51 -39.53
N VAL A 18 -25.50 -15.78 -39.06
CA VAL A 18 -25.27 -16.62 -37.88
C VAL A 18 -25.59 -15.81 -36.63
N VAL A 19 -26.51 -16.34 -35.81
CA VAL A 19 -26.87 -15.75 -34.53
C VAL A 19 -25.92 -16.26 -33.45
N VAL A 20 -25.29 -15.37 -32.69
CA VAL A 20 -24.32 -15.69 -31.65
C VAL A 20 -24.83 -15.28 -30.27
N ASP A 21 -24.89 -16.23 -29.36
CA ASP A 21 -25.11 -16.02 -27.93
C ASP A 21 -23.77 -15.85 -27.22
N VAL A 22 -23.54 -14.66 -26.68
CA VAL A 22 -22.29 -14.31 -25.98
C VAL A 22 -22.39 -14.39 -24.45
N ARG A 23 -23.41 -15.09 -23.91
CA ARG A 23 -23.50 -15.35 -22.47
C ARG A 23 -22.53 -16.46 -22.05
N GLU A 24 -22.34 -16.56 -20.74
CA GLU A 24 -21.65 -17.70 -20.13
C GLU A 24 -22.20 -19.03 -20.64
N ALA A 25 -21.33 -20.00 -20.91
CA ALA A 25 -21.72 -21.30 -21.50
C ALA A 25 -22.83 -22.01 -20.70
N ALA A 26 -22.80 -21.89 -19.36
CA ALA A 26 -23.85 -22.43 -18.50
C ALA A 26 -25.23 -21.79 -18.78
N ALA A 27 -25.29 -20.48 -19.04
CA ALA A 27 -26.56 -19.82 -19.37
C ALA A 27 -27.13 -20.29 -20.71
N TYR A 28 -26.27 -20.50 -21.71
CA TYR A 28 -26.66 -21.04 -23.01
C TYR A 28 -27.30 -22.43 -22.90
N HIS A 29 -26.70 -23.32 -22.09
CA HIS A 29 -27.18 -24.70 -21.92
C HIS A 29 -28.34 -24.84 -20.94
N ASP A 30 -28.32 -24.14 -19.81
CA ASP A 30 -29.25 -24.38 -18.70
C ASP A 30 -30.50 -23.48 -18.75
N VAL A 31 -30.36 -22.24 -19.23
CA VAL A 31 -31.47 -21.27 -19.29
C VAL A 31 -32.17 -21.30 -20.66
N GLY A 32 -31.44 -21.71 -21.70
CA GLY A 32 -31.89 -21.73 -23.09
C GLY A 32 -31.50 -20.48 -23.86
N HIS A 33 -31.50 -20.59 -25.19
CA HIS A 33 -30.98 -19.64 -26.16
C HIS A 33 -31.93 -19.51 -27.36
N VAL A 34 -31.74 -18.47 -28.19
CA VAL A 34 -32.50 -18.27 -29.43
C VAL A 34 -32.29 -19.47 -30.37
N PRO A 35 -33.34 -20.02 -31.02
CA PRO A 35 -33.20 -21.12 -31.96
C PRO A 35 -32.12 -20.85 -33.02
N ASP A 36 -31.34 -21.88 -33.34
CA ASP A 36 -30.21 -21.84 -34.30
C ASP A 36 -29.02 -20.95 -33.89
N ALA A 37 -28.99 -20.40 -32.67
CA ALA A 37 -27.86 -19.63 -32.17
C ALA A 37 -26.68 -20.50 -31.72
N VAL A 38 -25.46 -20.11 -32.12
CA VAL A 38 -24.20 -20.70 -31.64
C VAL A 38 -23.71 -19.98 -30.38
N SER A 39 -22.93 -20.66 -29.54
CA SER A 39 -22.40 -20.08 -28.29
C SER A 39 -20.93 -19.67 -28.46
N ILE A 40 -20.61 -18.42 -28.13
CA ILE A 40 -19.24 -17.92 -27.99
C ILE A 40 -19.15 -17.12 -26.69
N PRO A 41 -18.76 -17.75 -25.56
CA PRO A 41 -18.81 -17.12 -24.25
C PRO A 41 -17.77 -16.01 -24.04
N PRO A 42 -17.95 -15.13 -23.03
CA PRO A 42 -17.08 -13.97 -22.79
C PRO A 42 -15.60 -14.27 -22.62
N ASP A 43 -15.24 -15.41 -22.04
CA ASP A 43 -13.86 -15.87 -21.83
C ASP A 43 -13.11 -16.20 -23.14
N VAL A 44 -13.83 -16.31 -24.25
CA VAL A 44 -13.26 -16.55 -25.59
C VAL A 44 -12.87 -15.23 -26.28
N TYR A 45 -13.72 -14.21 -26.20
CA TYR A 45 -13.52 -12.93 -26.90
C TYR A 45 -13.05 -11.78 -25.98
N ARG A 46 -12.78 -12.09 -24.71
CA ARG A 46 -12.20 -11.17 -23.75
C ARG A 46 -11.07 -11.89 -23.04
N ASP A 47 -9.85 -11.34 -23.15
CA ASP A 47 -8.63 -11.98 -22.65
C ASP A 47 -8.75 -12.34 -21.15
N PRO A 48 -8.71 -13.62 -20.78
CA PRO A 48 -8.78 -14.04 -19.38
C PRO A 48 -7.43 -14.02 -18.66
N THR A 49 -6.33 -13.80 -19.39
CA THR A 49 -4.96 -14.14 -18.94
C THR A 49 -3.89 -13.09 -19.18
N GLY A 50 -4.09 -12.10 -20.03
CA GLY A 50 -3.09 -11.08 -20.34
C GLY A 50 -3.01 -9.92 -19.35
N PHE A 51 -2.15 -8.95 -19.70
CA PHE A 51 -1.73 -7.81 -18.86
C PHE A 51 -2.90 -6.96 -18.33
N ALA A 52 -4.02 -6.93 -19.06
CA ALA A 52 -5.27 -6.32 -18.64
C ALA A 52 -6.43 -7.29 -18.93
N PRO A 53 -6.84 -8.11 -17.94
CA PRO A 53 -7.94 -9.05 -18.12
C PRO A 53 -9.22 -8.36 -18.61
N GLY A 54 -9.80 -8.90 -19.68
CA GLY A 54 -11.01 -8.38 -20.32
C GLY A 54 -10.79 -7.59 -21.62
N MET A 55 -9.55 -7.37 -22.04
CA MET A 55 -9.14 -6.73 -23.30
C MET A 55 -9.23 -7.70 -24.50
N LEU A 56 -8.71 -7.30 -25.68
CA LEU A 56 -8.74 -8.10 -26.90
C LEU A 56 -7.96 -9.40 -26.66
N PRO A 57 -8.53 -10.57 -27.01
CA PRO A 57 -7.90 -11.87 -26.78
C PRO A 57 -6.74 -12.08 -27.76
N ASP A 58 -6.01 -13.18 -27.59
CA ASP A 58 -5.10 -13.67 -28.62
C ASP A 58 -5.86 -13.88 -29.96
N PRO A 59 -5.36 -13.34 -31.09
CA PRO A 59 -6.03 -13.45 -32.39
C PRO A 59 -6.27 -14.89 -32.84
N ASP A 60 -5.33 -15.81 -32.57
CA ASP A 60 -5.47 -17.21 -32.98
C ASP A 60 -6.58 -17.88 -32.17
N ALA A 61 -6.63 -17.61 -30.86
CA ALA A 61 -7.65 -18.19 -29.97
C ALA A 61 -9.09 -17.78 -30.37
N ILE A 62 -9.32 -16.51 -30.70
CA ILE A 62 -10.65 -16.04 -31.12
C ILE A 62 -11.01 -16.51 -32.54
N THR A 63 -10.04 -16.56 -33.47
CA THR A 63 -10.31 -17.04 -34.84
C THR A 63 -10.59 -18.54 -34.90
N ASP A 64 -9.93 -19.35 -34.07
CA ASP A 64 -10.25 -20.76 -33.91
C ASP A 64 -11.68 -20.97 -33.40
N ALA A 65 -12.12 -20.18 -32.41
CA ALA A 65 -13.47 -20.26 -31.88
C ALA A 65 -14.53 -19.81 -32.90
N LEU A 66 -14.27 -18.74 -33.65
CA LEU A 66 -15.14 -18.29 -34.74
C LEU A 66 -15.25 -19.35 -35.85
N GLY A 67 -14.13 -19.93 -36.26
CA GLY A 67 -14.11 -21.01 -37.24
C GLY A 67 -14.86 -22.25 -36.76
N ALA A 68 -14.70 -22.64 -35.51
CA ALA A 68 -15.44 -23.75 -34.89
C ALA A 68 -16.95 -23.51 -34.84
N ALA A 69 -17.39 -22.25 -34.76
CA ALA A 69 -18.79 -21.83 -34.81
C ALA A 69 -19.35 -21.66 -36.24
N GLY A 70 -18.56 -21.99 -37.27
CA GLY A 70 -18.96 -21.86 -38.69
C GLY A 70 -18.92 -20.42 -39.22
N ILE A 71 -18.18 -19.53 -38.57
CA ILE A 71 -18.06 -18.11 -38.95
C ILE A 71 -16.73 -17.92 -39.69
N ASP A 72 -16.79 -17.41 -40.92
CA ASP A 72 -15.64 -16.82 -41.62
C ASP A 72 -15.85 -15.31 -41.80
N ARG A 73 -14.89 -14.61 -42.42
CA ARG A 73 -14.98 -13.15 -42.61
C ARG A 73 -16.19 -12.70 -43.44
N SER A 74 -16.73 -13.57 -44.28
CA SER A 74 -17.86 -13.29 -45.19
C SER A 74 -19.22 -13.73 -44.65
N THR A 75 -19.26 -14.37 -43.47
CA THR A 75 -20.48 -14.78 -42.79
C THR A 75 -21.13 -13.61 -42.06
N PRO A 76 -22.36 -13.16 -42.40
CA PRO A 76 -23.04 -12.13 -41.60
C PRO A 76 -23.30 -12.63 -40.17
N VAL A 77 -23.12 -11.76 -39.16
CA VAL A 77 -23.22 -12.14 -37.74
C VAL A 77 -24.20 -11.24 -37.01
N ILE A 78 -25.09 -11.83 -36.21
CA ILE A 78 -25.96 -11.11 -35.27
C ILE A 78 -25.64 -11.58 -33.85
N ALA A 79 -25.32 -10.68 -32.92
CA ALA A 79 -25.00 -11.05 -31.54
C ALA A 79 -25.97 -10.48 -30.51
N TYR A 80 -26.24 -11.28 -29.48
CA TYR A 80 -26.97 -10.90 -28.26
C TYR A 80 -26.31 -11.52 -27.03
N GLY A 81 -26.59 -10.98 -25.85
CA GLY A 81 -25.93 -11.43 -24.62
C GLY A 81 -26.76 -11.15 -23.37
N ALA A 82 -26.11 -11.29 -22.21
CA ALA A 82 -26.71 -10.97 -20.92
C ALA A 82 -27.04 -9.47 -20.82
N ASP A 83 -26.23 -8.64 -21.48
CA ASP A 83 -26.49 -7.22 -21.66
C ASP A 83 -25.99 -6.76 -23.05
N PRO A 84 -26.51 -5.65 -23.60
CA PRO A 84 -26.09 -5.15 -24.91
C PRO A 84 -24.61 -4.78 -25.01
N ALA A 85 -23.92 -4.46 -23.91
CA ALA A 85 -22.51 -4.08 -23.95
C ALA A 85 -21.57 -5.27 -24.17
N ASN A 86 -21.91 -6.45 -23.64
CA ASN A 86 -21.16 -7.68 -23.92
C ASN A 86 -21.30 -8.11 -25.39
N ALA A 87 -22.50 -8.03 -25.96
CA ALA A 87 -22.72 -8.30 -27.38
C ALA A 87 -22.03 -7.25 -28.28
N ALA A 88 -22.08 -5.97 -27.91
CA ALA A 88 -21.34 -4.93 -28.61
C ALA A 88 -19.82 -5.18 -28.59
N ARG A 89 -19.27 -5.60 -27.44
CA ARG A 89 -17.83 -5.93 -27.32
C ARG A 89 -17.42 -7.07 -28.26
N PHE A 90 -18.22 -8.13 -28.36
CA PHE A 90 -17.97 -9.21 -29.30
C PHE A 90 -17.94 -8.69 -30.74
N LEU A 91 -18.96 -7.92 -31.17
CA LEU A 91 -19.04 -7.40 -32.54
C LEU A 91 -17.92 -6.40 -32.86
N VAL A 92 -17.53 -5.55 -31.91
CA VAL A 92 -16.37 -4.65 -32.07
C VAL A 92 -15.08 -5.45 -32.22
N THR A 93 -14.93 -6.57 -31.51
CA THR A 93 -13.79 -7.48 -31.68
C THR A 93 -13.73 -8.03 -33.11
N LEU A 94 -14.87 -8.46 -33.67
CA LEU A 94 -14.94 -8.89 -35.08
C LEU A 94 -14.60 -7.76 -36.06
N ALA A 95 -15.07 -6.53 -35.80
CA ALA A 95 -14.74 -5.37 -36.63
C ALA A 95 -13.24 -5.05 -36.60
N VAL A 96 -12.58 -5.23 -35.45
CA VAL A 96 -11.13 -5.03 -35.30
C VAL A 96 -10.33 -6.18 -35.91
N LEU A 97 -10.86 -7.41 -35.93
CA LEU A 97 -10.30 -8.56 -36.66
C LEU A 97 -10.43 -8.44 -38.18
N GLY A 98 -11.11 -7.41 -38.68
CA GLY A 98 -11.29 -7.16 -40.11
C GLY A 98 -12.37 -8.03 -40.76
N HIS A 99 -13.43 -8.39 -40.04
CA HIS A 99 -14.60 -9.07 -40.61
C HIS A 99 -15.15 -8.30 -41.84
N ASP A 100 -15.69 -8.97 -42.87
CA ASP A 100 -16.09 -8.33 -44.14
C ASP A 100 -17.62 -8.26 -44.34
N ALA A 101 -18.40 -9.09 -43.63
CA ALA A 101 -19.86 -9.15 -43.72
C ALA A 101 -20.61 -8.29 -42.71
N ASP A 102 -21.94 -8.22 -42.82
CA ASP A 102 -22.76 -7.37 -41.96
C ASP A 102 -22.76 -7.84 -40.49
N LEU A 103 -22.63 -6.89 -39.57
CA LEU A 103 -22.62 -7.11 -38.12
C LEU A 103 -23.87 -6.48 -37.47
N GLY A 104 -24.69 -7.30 -36.81
CA GLY A 104 -25.94 -6.88 -36.17
C GLY A 104 -25.88 -7.00 -34.64
N LEU A 105 -26.18 -5.91 -33.92
CA LEU A 105 -26.30 -5.88 -32.47
C LEU A 105 -27.76 -5.93 -32.03
N VAL A 106 -28.14 -6.95 -31.26
CA VAL A 106 -29.44 -6.97 -30.58
C VAL A 106 -29.36 -6.04 -29.36
N GLY A 107 -30.11 -4.94 -29.41
CA GLY A 107 -30.11 -3.91 -28.37
C GLY A 107 -30.86 -4.28 -27.08
N HIS A 108 -31.12 -5.55 -26.80
CA HIS A 108 -31.90 -6.02 -25.66
C HIS A 108 -31.08 -7.01 -24.82
N ASP A 109 -31.24 -6.96 -23.50
CA ASP A 109 -30.83 -8.05 -22.61
C ASP A 109 -31.65 -9.33 -22.88
N VAL A 110 -31.15 -10.45 -22.37
CA VAL A 110 -31.78 -11.73 -22.64
C VAL A 110 -33.15 -11.88 -21.98
N GLU A 111 -33.39 -11.25 -20.81
CA GLU A 111 -34.72 -11.29 -20.19
C GLU A 111 -35.77 -10.53 -21.02
N SER A 112 -35.39 -9.44 -21.67
CA SER A 112 -36.26 -8.68 -22.57
C SER A 112 -36.43 -9.38 -23.91
N LEU A 113 -35.36 -10.01 -24.41
CA LEU A 113 -35.40 -10.82 -25.62
C LEU A 113 -36.34 -12.02 -25.49
N ALA A 114 -36.33 -12.71 -24.34
CA ALA A 114 -37.19 -13.85 -24.05
C ALA A 114 -38.70 -13.51 -24.03
N ARG A 115 -39.06 -12.22 -24.00
CA ARG A 115 -40.46 -11.77 -24.17
C ARG A 115 -40.89 -11.69 -25.64
N ALA A 116 -39.93 -11.65 -26.55
CA ALA A 116 -40.14 -11.48 -27.99
C ALA A 116 -39.84 -12.75 -28.80
N VAL A 117 -38.95 -13.62 -28.30
CA VAL A 117 -38.51 -14.86 -28.98
C VAL A 117 -38.59 -16.05 -28.04
N ASP A 118 -39.13 -17.17 -28.50
CA ASP A 118 -39.17 -18.43 -27.75
C ASP A 118 -37.77 -19.07 -27.72
N LEU A 119 -37.23 -19.30 -26.51
CA LEU A 119 -35.91 -19.91 -26.31
C LEU A 119 -35.97 -21.46 -26.37
N THR A 120 -34.87 -22.07 -26.80
CA THR A 120 -34.65 -23.53 -26.85
C THR A 120 -33.40 -23.92 -26.05
N THR A 121 -33.26 -25.21 -25.72
CA THR A 121 -32.03 -25.79 -25.12
C THR A 121 -31.37 -26.80 -26.05
N GLU A 122 -31.89 -26.94 -27.28
CA GLU A 122 -31.32 -27.83 -28.28
C GLU A 122 -30.00 -27.28 -28.80
N SER A 123 -28.93 -28.07 -28.73
CA SER A 123 -27.62 -27.66 -29.23
C SER A 123 -27.60 -27.56 -30.75
N VAL A 124 -26.91 -26.54 -31.26
CA VAL A 124 -26.71 -26.32 -32.70
C VAL A 124 -25.35 -26.89 -33.12
N ASP A 125 -25.36 -27.82 -34.07
CA ASP A 125 -24.15 -28.26 -34.76
C ASP A 125 -23.86 -27.29 -35.92
N SER A 126 -22.64 -26.74 -35.98
CA SER A 126 -22.18 -25.89 -37.09
C SER A 126 -21.11 -26.60 -37.91
N ASP A 127 -21.12 -26.38 -39.23
CA ASP A 127 -20.05 -26.84 -40.11
C ASP A 127 -18.84 -25.91 -39.92
N PRO A 128 -17.66 -26.42 -39.52
CA PRO A 128 -16.51 -25.56 -39.25
C PRO A 128 -16.04 -24.78 -40.47
N ALA A 129 -15.67 -23.53 -40.25
CA ALA A 129 -15.09 -22.63 -41.23
C ALA A 129 -13.63 -22.28 -40.86
N THR A 130 -12.95 -21.54 -41.74
CA THR A 130 -11.63 -20.96 -41.45
C THR A 130 -11.76 -19.45 -41.41
N TYR A 131 -11.42 -18.86 -40.26
CA TYR A 131 -11.42 -17.41 -40.10
C TYR A 131 -10.00 -16.87 -40.28
N GLU A 132 -9.81 -15.90 -41.18
CA GLU A 132 -8.53 -15.22 -41.38
C GLU A 132 -8.51 -13.89 -40.60
N SER A 133 -7.53 -13.69 -39.72
CA SER A 133 -7.36 -12.46 -38.93
C SER A 133 -6.57 -11.39 -39.71
N THR A 134 -6.79 -10.11 -39.41
CA THR A 134 -5.89 -9.00 -39.75
C THR A 134 -4.91 -8.64 -38.62
N ASP A 135 -4.76 -9.50 -37.61
CA ASP A 135 -3.91 -9.30 -36.42
C ASP A 135 -4.18 -7.98 -35.69
N TYR A 136 -5.46 -7.60 -35.64
CA TYR A 136 -5.94 -6.34 -35.08
C TYR A 136 -5.38 -5.06 -35.73
N ASP A 137 -4.82 -5.15 -36.94
CA ASP A 137 -4.50 -3.97 -37.76
C ASP A 137 -5.80 -3.30 -38.22
N SER A 138 -6.34 -2.42 -37.38
CA SER A 138 -7.66 -1.82 -37.55
C SER A 138 -7.63 -0.31 -37.30
N PRO A 139 -8.27 0.50 -38.16
CA PRO A 139 -8.39 1.94 -37.94
C PRO A 139 -9.32 2.29 -36.77
N LEU A 140 -10.05 1.32 -36.19
CA LEU A 140 -10.87 1.54 -35.00
C LEU A 140 -10.05 1.64 -33.71
N LEU A 141 -8.80 1.14 -33.72
CA LEU A 141 -7.91 1.18 -32.57
C LEU A 141 -7.10 2.48 -32.59
N ALA A 142 -7.26 3.26 -31.51
CA ALA A 142 -6.38 4.37 -31.20
C ALA A 142 -5.10 3.83 -30.57
N ASP A 143 -3.95 4.26 -31.09
CA ASP A 143 -2.70 4.13 -30.38
C ASP A 143 -2.56 5.23 -29.31
N ARG A 144 -1.49 5.15 -28.52
CA ARG A 144 -1.22 6.14 -27.47
C ARG A 144 -1.07 7.56 -28.03
N SER A 145 -0.43 7.71 -29.20
CA SER A 145 -0.19 9.03 -29.78
C SER A 145 -1.50 9.74 -30.15
N ALA A 146 -2.51 8.99 -30.59
CA ALA A 146 -3.86 9.52 -30.79
C ALA A 146 -4.50 10.01 -29.48
N VAL A 147 -4.29 9.29 -28.36
CA VAL A 147 -4.79 9.70 -27.03
C VAL A 147 -4.06 10.94 -26.51
N GLU A 148 -2.74 11.03 -26.73
CA GLU A 148 -1.93 12.20 -26.35
C GLU A 148 -2.40 13.45 -27.11
N ALA A 149 -2.53 13.36 -28.43
CA ALA A 149 -3.07 14.43 -29.26
C ALA A 149 -4.49 14.86 -28.81
N ALA A 150 -5.35 13.89 -28.50
CA ALA A 150 -6.70 14.16 -27.98
C ALA A 150 -6.67 14.86 -26.61
N SER A 151 -5.74 14.50 -25.71
CA SER A 151 -5.57 15.18 -24.42
C SER A 151 -5.08 16.62 -24.54
N GLU A 152 -4.42 16.95 -25.65
CA GLU A 152 -3.97 18.31 -26.01
C GLU A 152 -5.04 19.12 -26.76
N GLY A 153 -6.21 18.51 -26.99
CA GLY A 153 -7.38 19.15 -27.61
C GLY A 153 -7.47 18.99 -29.13
N GLU A 154 -6.70 18.08 -29.73
CA GLU A 154 -6.81 17.77 -31.18
C GLU A 154 -8.04 16.89 -31.49
N ALA A 155 -8.56 16.17 -30.51
CA ALA A 155 -9.77 15.35 -30.58
C ALA A 155 -10.48 15.31 -29.21
N ILE A 156 -11.72 14.83 -29.17
CA ILE A 156 -12.45 14.65 -27.91
C ILE A 156 -12.06 13.31 -27.29
N LEU A 157 -11.54 13.34 -26.07
CA LEU A 157 -11.41 12.13 -25.24
C LEU A 157 -12.72 11.84 -24.54
N LEU A 158 -13.26 10.63 -24.71
CA LEU A 158 -14.53 10.23 -24.10
C LEU A 158 -14.35 9.07 -23.12
N ASP A 159 -14.55 9.34 -21.84
CA ASP A 159 -14.52 8.36 -20.77
C ASP A 159 -15.90 7.73 -20.58
N THR A 160 -16.02 6.43 -20.81
CA THR A 160 -17.30 5.71 -20.72
C THR A 160 -17.51 4.94 -19.42
N ARG A 161 -16.71 5.20 -18.39
CA ARG A 161 -16.81 4.56 -17.07
C ARG A 161 -17.94 5.17 -16.24
N THR A 162 -18.15 4.71 -15.01
CA THR A 162 -19.14 5.34 -14.12
C THR A 162 -18.67 6.71 -13.63
N ALA A 163 -19.60 7.56 -13.20
CA ALA A 163 -19.25 8.89 -12.65
C ALA A 163 -18.26 8.80 -11.47
N THR A 164 -18.44 7.82 -10.59
CA THR A 164 -17.51 7.57 -9.47
C THR A 164 -16.09 7.23 -9.95
N GLU A 165 -15.95 6.38 -10.97
CA GLU A 165 -14.64 6.03 -11.54
C GLU A 165 -13.98 7.23 -12.23
N TYR A 166 -14.76 8.08 -12.88
CA TYR A 166 -14.28 9.31 -13.52
C TYR A 166 -13.76 10.33 -12.49
N ASP A 167 -14.51 10.53 -11.40
CA ASP A 167 -14.15 11.46 -10.31
C ASP A 167 -12.90 11.02 -9.55
N GLN A 168 -12.62 9.71 -9.49
CA GLN A 168 -11.42 9.15 -8.89
C GLN A 168 -10.14 9.38 -9.73
N GLY A 169 -10.30 9.71 -11.01
CA GLY A 169 -9.19 9.99 -11.92
C GLY A 169 -9.52 9.61 -13.36
N HIS A 170 -9.12 10.45 -14.31
CA HIS A 170 -9.38 10.30 -15.74
C HIS A 170 -8.19 10.85 -16.55
N ILE A 171 -8.16 10.55 -17.85
CA ILE A 171 -7.15 11.13 -18.76
C ILE A 171 -7.42 12.64 -18.84
N PRO A 172 -6.40 13.52 -18.72
CA PRO A 172 -6.59 14.96 -18.80
C PRO A 172 -7.37 15.38 -20.05
N GLY A 173 -8.36 16.26 -19.89
CA GLY A 173 -9.19 16.74 -20.99
C GLY A 173 -10.35 15.84 -21.39
N ALA A 174 -10.49 14.65 -20.78
CA ALA A 174 -11.61 13.75 -21.07
C ALA A 174 -12.97 14.35 -20.70
N ILE A 175 -13.99 13.99 -21.48
CA ILE A 175 -15.41 14.23 -21.21
C ILE A 175 -16.02 12.92 -20.71
N HIS A 176 -16.91 13.00 -19.71
CA HIS A 176 -17.57 11.82 -19.16
C HIS A 176 -18.90 11.50 -19.86
N CYS A 177 -19.03 10.29 -20.39
CA CYS A 177 -20.29 9.76 -20.95
C CYS A 177 -20.55 8.34 -20.46
N ASP A 178 -21.23 8.23 -19.32
CA ASP A 178 -21.59 6.95 -18.72
C ASP A 178 -22.48 6.10 -19.66
N VAL A 179 -22.07 4.84 -19.89
CA VAL A 179 -22.80 3.87 -20.74
C VAL A 179 -24.23 3.64 -20.26
N GLU A 180 -24.50 3.74 -18.96
CA GLU A 180 -25.85 3.55 -18.40
C GLU A 180 -26.86 4.57 -18.92
N ARG A 181 -26.39 5.74 -19.40
CA ARG A 181 -27.27 6.75 -20.01
C ARG A 181 -27.87 6.29 -21.33
N LEU A 182 -27.23 5.34 -22.01
CA LEU A 182 -27.71 4.77 -23.27
C LEU A 182 -28.70 3.62 -23.06
N LEU A 183 -28.94 3.19 -21.83
CA LEU A 183 -29.80 2.07 -21.49
C LEU A 183 -31.10 2.53 -20.81
N SER A 184 -32.17 1.76 -21.02
CA SER A 184 -33.48 1.91 -20.40
C SER A 184 -34.17 0.54 -20.31
N GLU A 185 -34.54 0.12 -19.10
CA GLU A 185 -35.26 -1.15 -18.84
C GLU A 185 -34.62 -2.37 -19.55
N GLY A 186 -33.30 -2.52 -19.45
CA GLY A 186 -32.60 -3.68 -20.04
C GLY A 186 -32.35 -3.59 -21.55
N SER A 187 -32.70 -2.45 -22.17
CA SER A 187 -32.56 -2.26 -23.62
C SER A 187 -31.85 -0.95 -23.94
N VAL A 188 -31.24 -0.88 -25.13
CA VAL A 188 -30.63 0.33 -25.67
C VAL A 188 -31.75 1.33 -26.02
N ARG A 189 -31.59 2.59 -25.60
CA ARG A 189 -32.54 3.67 -25.89
C ARG A 189 -32.74 3.87 -27.40
N PRO A 190 -33.90 4.38 -27.86
CA PRO A 190 -34.14 4.70 -29.27
C PRO A 190 -33.12 5.71 -29.83
N PRO A 191 -32.91 5.76 -31.17
CA PRO A 191 -31.92 6.63 -31.82
C PRO A 191 -31.98 8.10 -31.37
N ASP A 192 -33.19 8.67 -31.32
CA ASP A 192 -33.43 10.08 -30.96
C ASP A 192 -33.00 10.39 -29.52
N GLU A 193 -33.20 9.44 -28.60
CA GLU A 193 -32.78 9.58 -27.19
C GLU A 193 -31.27 9.42 -27.03
N ARG A 194 -30.64 8.52 -27.81
CA ARG A 194 -29.17 8.37 -27.80
C ARG A 194 -28.48 9.63 -28.30
N ALA A 195 -28.98 10.21 -29.38
CA ALA A 195 -28.47 11.48 -29.90
C ALA A 195 -28.55 12.59 -28.84
N ALA A 196 -29.66 12.67 -28.10
CA ALA A 196 -29.82 13.63 -27.01
C ALA A 196 -28.83 13.41 -25.85
N VAL A 197 -28.42 12.15 -25.57
CA VAL A 197 -27.39 11.86 -24.57
C VAL A 197 -26.03 12.44 -25.00
N PHE A 198 -25.64 12.27 -26.26
CA PHE A 198 -24.38 12.78 -26.80
C PHE A 198 -24.34 14.32 -26.86
N GLU A 199 -25.44 14.94 -27.31
CA GLU A 199 -25.58 16.40 -27.30
C GLU A 199 -25.47 16.98 -25.87
N ALA A 200 -26.05 16.29 -24.87
CA ALA A 200 -26.04 16.75 -23.48
C ALA A 200 -24.66 16.74 -22.83
N VAL A 201 -23.73 15.90 -23.31
CA VAL A 201 -22.33 15.89 -22.88
C VAL A 201 -21.42 16.72 -23.80
N GLY A 202 -21.99 17.38 -24.81
CA GLY A 202 -21.30 18.35 -25.65
C GLY A 202 -20.58 17.77 -26.86
N LEU A 203 -20.97 16.59 -27.34
CA LEU A 203 -20.39 15.99 -28.55
C LEU A 203 -21.03 16.57 -29.82
N ASP A 204 -20.22 16.67 -30.88
CA ASP A 204 -20.63 17.09 -32.21
C ASP A 204 -20.27 16.00 -33.25
N PRO A 205 -21.17 15.63 -34.18
CA PRO A 205 -20.91 14.58 -35.16
C PRO A 205 -19.69 14.78 -36.05
N ASP A 206 -19.21 16.02 -36.22
CA ASP A 206 -18.05 16.37 -37.05
C ASP A 206 -16.73 16.39 -36.25
N THR A 207 -16.72 15.99 -34.98
CA THR A 207 -15.51 15.95 -34.15
C THR A 207 -14.88 14.55 -34.09
N ASP A 208 -13.55 14.50 -34.13
CA ASP A 208 -12.77 13.29 -33.87
C ASP A 208 -12.95 12.87 -32.41
N ILE A 209 -13.25 11.58 -32.17
CA ILE A 209 -13.50 11.06 -30.82
C ILE A 209 -12.60 9.87 -30.53
N VAL A 210 -11.91 9.91 -29.40
CA VAL A 210 -11.15 8.77 -28.87
C VAL A 210 -11.80 8.29 -27.58
N LEU A 211 -12.44 7.11 -27.63
CA LEU A 211 -13.09 6.52 -26.46
C LEU A 211 -12.11 5.71 -25.62
N TYR A 212 -12.29 5.71 -24.30
CA TYR A 212 -11.64 4.73 -23.43
C TYR A 212 -12.54 4.32 -22.25
N CYS A 213 -12.25 3.14 -21.70
CA CYS A 213 -12.80 2.70 -20.42
C CYS A 213 -11.76 1.81 -19.70
N ASN A 214 -12.17 0.79 -18.93
CA ASN A 214 -11.21 -0.11 -18.26
C ASN A 214 -10.86 -1.36 -19.09
N THR A 215 -11.83 -1.97 -19.78
CA THR A 215 -11.72 -3.30 -20.41
C THR A 215 -12.41 -3.36 -21.77
N ALA A 216 -12.53 -2.21 -22.42
CA ALA A 216 -13.28 -1.99 -23.66
C ALA A 216 -14.78 -2.43 -23.71
N ARG A 217 -15.32 -3.05 -22.65
CA ARG A 217 -16.73 -3.50 -22.61
C ARG A 217 -17.73 -2.35 -22.75
N ARG A 218 -17.60 -1.33 -21.89
CA ARG A 218 -18.53 -0.18 -21.85
C ARG A 218 -18.39 0.69 -23.10
N LEU A 219 -17.15 0.93 -23.53
CA LEU A 219 -16.88 1.78 -24.69
C LEU A 219 -17.37 1.13 -25.98
N SER A 220 -17.46 -0.21 -26.06
CA SER A 220 -17.91 -0.89 -27.27
C SER A 220 -19.36 -0.56 -27.59
N LEU A 221 -20.23 -0.50 -26.56
CA LEU A 221 -21.63 -0.09 -26.76
C LEU A 221 -21.74 1.39 -27.14
N VAL A 222 -20.95 2.26 -26.49
CA VAL A 222 -20.95 3.70 -26.79
C VAL A 222 -20.43 3.95 -28.21
N LEU A 223 -19.38 3.24 -28.64
CA LEU A 223 -18.82 3.30 -29.99
C LEU A 223 -19.88 2.93 -31.03
N VAL A 224 -20.57 1.79 -30.86
CA VAL A 224 -21.65 1.38 -31.78
C VAL A 224 -22.77 2.43 -31.83
N ALA A 225 -23.15 2.98 -30.67
CA ALA A 225 -24.18 4.01 -30.59
C ALA A 225 -23.76 5.34 -31.26
N LEU A 226 -22.49 5.74 -31.14
CA LEU A 226 -21.93 6.92 -31.81
C LEU A 226 -21.90 6.73 -33.33
N LEU A 227 -21.41 5.59 -33.80
CA LEU A 227 -21.35 5.26 -35.23
C LEU A 227 -22.75 5.20 -35.86
N ASP A 228 -23.74 4.65 -35.15
CA ASP A 228 -25.14 4.65 -35.58
C ASP A 228 -25.76 6.06 -35.60
N ALA A 229 -25.38 6.92 -34.65
CA ALA A 229 -25.82 8.31 -34.58
C ALA A 229 -25.09 9.26 -35.57
N GLY A 230 -24.14 8.75 -36.36
CA GLY A 230 -23.45 9.51 -37.41
C GLY A 230 -22.09 10.10 -37.03
N TYR A 231 -21.52 9.74 -35.88
CA TYR A 231 -20.17 10.14 -35.45
C TYR A 231 -19.13 9.23 -36.12
N GLY A 232 -18.79 9.52 -37.38
CA GLY A 232 -18.02 8.62 -38.25
C GLY A 232 -16.55 8.43 -37.87
N ASP A 233 -15.96 9.39 -37.15
CA ASP A 233 -14.54 9.44 -36.81
C ASP A 233 -14.25 9.03 -35.35
N ALA A 234 -15.15 8.22 -34.77
CA ALA A 234 -14.99 7.64 -33.45
C ALA A 234 -14.08 6.39 -33.50
N ILE A 235 -12.96 6.46 -32.78
CA ILE A 235 -12.02 5.36 -32.56
C ILE A 235 -11.89 5.10 -31.05
N PHE A 236 -11.28 4.00 -30.63
CA PHE A 236 -11.14 3.70 -29.22
C PHE A 236 -9.75 3.21 -28.83
N TYR A 237 -9.34 3.60 -27.64
CA TYR A 237 -8.08 3.23 -27.04
C TYR A 237 -8.26 1.97 -26.18
N GLU A 238 -7.81 0.84 -26.72
CA GLU A 238 -7.81 -0.44 -26.01
C GLU A 238 -6.88 -0.40 -24.78
N GLY A 239 -5.85 0.47 -24.73
CA GLY A 239 -4.91 0.55 -23.60
C GLY A 239 -5.56 0.91 -22.24
N SER A 240 -6.77 1.47 -22.20
CA SER A 240 -7.46 1.99 -21.01
C SER A 240 -6.74 3.13 -20.27
N LEU A 241 -7.40 3.68 -19.26
CA LEU A 241 -6.75 4.58 -18.31
C LEU A 241 -5.49 3.94 -17.68
N ARG A 242 -5.43 2.61 -17.52
CA ARG A 242 -4.28 1.95 -16.89
C ARG A 242 -3.00 2.09 -17.71
N ASP A 243 -3.04 1.83 -19.02
CA ASP A 243 -1.88 2.01 -19.91
C ASP A 243 -1.45 3.49 -19.97
N TRP A 244 -2.41 4.41 -20.00
CA TRP A 244 -2.12 5.84 -19.95
C TRP A 244 -1.26 6.22 -18.74
N LEU A 245 -1.66 5.76 -17.55
CA LEU A 245 -1.03 6.08 -16.28
C LEU A 245 0.33 5.41 -16.09
N GLN A 246 0.48 4.18 -16.57
CA GLN A 246 1.71 3.41 -16.36
C GLN A 246 2.86 3.94 -17.22
N ALA A 247 2.64 4.18 -18.52
CA ALA A 247 3.74 4.65 -19.37
C ALA A 247 4.12 6.12 -19.13
N ALA A 248 3.28 6.87 -18.41
CA ALA A 248 3.60 8.21 -17.92
C ALA A 248 4.47 8.20 -16.64
N ALA A 249 4.62 7.05 -15.95
CA ALA A 249 5.41 6.98 -14.73
C ALA A 249 6.91 7.00 -15.08
N PRO A 250 7.67 8.05 -14.69
CA PRO A 250 9.08 8.14 -15.03
C PRO A 250 9.88 7.02 -14.36
N THR A 251 10.76 6.36 -15.11
CA THR A 251 11.79 5.49 -14.52
C THR A 251 12.81 6.36 -13.79
N TRP A 252 13.12 6.01 -12.55
CA TRP A 252 14.11 6.71 -11.74
C TRP A 252 15.30 5.79 -11.46
N ASP A 253 16.49 6.38 -11.36
CA ASP A 253 17.73 5.66 -11.05
C ASP A 253 18.33 6.24 -9.76
N PRO A 254 18.30 5.49 -8.64
CA PRO A 254 18.87 5.95 -7.38
C PRO A 254 20.37 6.29 -7.46
N THR A 255 21.14 5.57 -8.28
CA THR A 255 22.59 5.80 -8.42
C THR A 255 22.87 7.09 -9.20
N GLU A 256 22.06 7.37 -10.23
CA GLU A 256 22.12 8.63 -10.96
C GLU A 256 21.68 9.82 -10.11
N ILE A 257 20.65 9.64 -9.28
CA ILE A 257 20.22 10.64 -8.31
C ILE A 257 21.37 10.95 -7.33
N GLU A 258 22.02 9.94 -6.76
CA GLU A 258 23.19 10.14 -5.90
C GLU A 258 24.32 10.89 -6.63
N ARG A 259 24.63 10.51 -7.87
CA ARG A 259 25.66 11.19 -8.68
C ARG A 259 25.35 12.69 -8.83
N ILE A 260 24.10 13.02 -9.19
CA ILE A 260 23.66 14.41 -9.34
C ILE A 260 23.76 15.16 -8.01
N VAL A 261 23.35 14.55 -6.89
CA VAL A 261 23.53 15.17 -5.56
C VAL A 261 25.01 15.42 -5.28
N ARG A 262 25.90 14.45 -5.53
CA ARG A 262 27.36 14.63 -5.30
C ARG A 262 27.95 15.79 -6.12
N GLU A 263 27.49 15.97 -7.35
CA GLU A 263 27.97 17.03 -8.24
C GLU A 263 27.50 18.42 -7.82
N HIS A 264 26.28 18.54 -7.30
CA HIS A 264 25.65 19.84 -7.03
C HIS A 264 25.49 20.17 -5.54
N ALA A 265 25.79 19.25 -4.61
CA ALA A 265 25.60 19.44 -3.18
C ALA A 265 26.33 20.69 -2.64
N SER A 266 27.56 20.95 -3.09
CA SER A 266 28.33 22.13 -2.68
C SER A 266 27.75 23.47 -3.18
N GLU A 267 26.83 23.43 -4.15
CA GLU A 267 26.13 24.60 -4.68
C GLU A 267 24.81 24.87 -3.94
N GLY A 268 24.41 23.96 -3.04
CA GLY A 268 23.24 24.06 -2.15
C GLY A 268 21.99 23.33 -2.66
N THR A 269 20.97 23.24 -1.79
CA THR A 269 19.71 22.52 -2.02
C THR A 269 19.07 22.89 -3.35
N ARG A 270 18.99 24.18 -3.68
CA ARG A 270 18.35 24.64 -4.92
C ARG A 270 19.04 24.10 -6.17
N ALA A 271 20.37 24.09 -6.22
CA ALA A 271 21.10 23.60 -7.38
C ALA A 271 20.85 22.10 -7.60
N VAL A 272 20.77 21.33 -6.53
CA VAL A 272 20.40 19.91 -6.57
C VAL A 272 18.98 19.70 -7.10
N HIS A 273 18.00 20.49 -6.64
CA HIS A 273 16.64 20.42 -7.16
C HIS A 273 16.56 20.80 -8.65
N ASP A 274 17.27 21.86 -9.06
CA ASP A 274 17.32 22.31 -10.45
C ASP A 274 17.94 21.25 -11.36
N ALA A 275 19.01 20.58 -10.91
CA ALA A 275 19.68 19.51 -11.65
C ALA A 275 18.85 18.22 -11.74
N LEU A 276 18.10 17.87 -10.68
CA LEU A 276 17.19 16.71 -10.67
C LEU A 276 15.91 16.94 -11.47
N GLY A 277 15.52 18.20 -11.68
CA GLY A 277 14.33 18.60 -12.43
C GLY A 277 13.00 18.21 -11.75
N GLU A 278 12.03 17.79 -12.55
CA GLU A 278 10.70 17.41 -12.08
C GLU A 278 10.77 16.27 -11.04
N HIS A 279 9.85 16.33 -10.07
CA HIS A 279 9.77 15.38 -8.96
C HIS A 279 11.06 15.26 -8.13
N SER A 280 11.95 16.26 -8.16
CA SER A 280 13.21 16.26 -7.40
C SER A 280 13.04 15.90 -5.91
N ALA A 281 12.04 16.46 -5.21
CA ALA A 281 11.76 16.10 -3.82
C ALA A 281 11.31 14.63 -3.62
N SER A 282 10.72 13.99 -4.63
CA SER A 282 10.40 12.56 -4.59
C SER A 282 11.62 11.69 -4.90
N LYS A 283 12.44 12.10 -5.87
CA LYS A 283 13.71 11.46 -6.24
C LYS A 283 14.69 11.44 -5.06
N LEU A 284 14.86 12.57 -4.37
CA LEU A 284 15.74 12.69 -3.19
C LEU A 284 15.41 11.67 -2.08
N LYS A 285 14.13 11.33 -1.90
CA LYS A 285 13.72 10.33 -0.89
C LYS A 285 14.23 8.93 -1.21
N LEU A 286 14.57 8.62 -2.46
CA LEU A 286 15.18 7.35 -2.84
C LEU A 286 16.63 7.23 -2.43
N VAL A 287 17.30 8.32 -2.11
CA VAL A 287 18.68 8.32 -1.59
C VAL A 287 18.73 8.76 -0.13
N GLY A 288 17.58 8.71 0.55
CA GLY A 288 17.45 8.95 1.98
C GLY A 288 17.29 10.41 2.39
N ILE A 289 17.14 11.34 1.45
CA ILE A 289 17.07 12.78 1.70
C ILE A 289 15.62 13.24 1.69
N TYR A 290 15.22 13.99 2.71
CA TYR A 290 13.87 14.47 2.89
C TYR A 290 13.85 15.93 3.30
N ASP A 291 12.94 16.70 2.69
CA ASP A 291 12.58 18.01 3.20
C ASP A 291 12.08 17.90 4.65
N GLN A 292 12.53 18.83 5.48
CA GLN A 292 12.03 19.03 6.83
C GLN A 292 11.39 20.41 6.96
N LYS A 293 10.63 20.61 8.04
CA LYS A 293 9.80 21.79 8.27
C LYS A 293 10.56 23.12 8.25
N GLN A 294 11.81 23.12 8.72
CA GLN A 294 12.67 24.28 8.79
C GLN A 294 13.06 24.79 7.38
N GLY A 295 13.08 23.89 6.39
CA GLY A 295 13.45 24.19 5.01
C GLY A 295 14.88 24.69 4.86
N GLY A 296 15.15 25.31 3.70
CA GLY A 296 16.46 25.87 3.37
C GLY A 296 17.49 24.80 3.01
N GLU A 297 18.65 24.85 3.66
CA GLU A 297 19.76 23.91 3.41
C GLU A 297 19.72 22.65 4.28
N HIS A 298 18.79 22.56 5.23
CA HIS A 298 18.71 21.46 6.19
C HIS A 298 17.70 20.39 5.79
N HIS A 299 18.07 19.12 5.97
CA HIS A 299 17.29 17.95 5.56
C HIS A 299 17.18 16.92 6.68
N MET A 300 16.10 16.13 6.63
CA MET A 300 16.07 14.85 7.32
C MET A 300 16.78 13.81 6.45
N PHE A 301 17.63 12.99 7.08
CA PHE A 301 18.41 11.98 6.39
C PHE A 301 18.17 10.61 7.01
N ARG A 302 17.93 9.58 6.19
CA ARG A 302 17.51 8.25 6.65
C ARG A 302 18.33 7.11 6.06
N THR A 303 18.73 6.19 6.93
CA THR A 303 19.46 4.97 6.57
C THR A 303 18.52 3.77 6.31
N LYS A 304 19.05 2.73 5.67
CA LYS A 304 18.44 1.41 5.49
C LYS A 304 19.30 0.39 6.26
N LEU A 305 18.66 -0.33 7.19
CA LEU A 305 19.29 -1.26 8.14
C LEU A 305 18.42 -2.52 8.23
N PRO A 306 18.65 -3.54 7.39
CA PRO A 306 17.79 -4.74 7.31
C PRO A 306 17.64 -5.38 8.69
N GLY A 307 16.40 -5.58 9.14
CA GLY A 307 16.09 -6.20 10.43
C GLY A 307 16.60 -5.43 11.66
N GLY A 308 17.11 -4.21 11.50
CA GLY A 308 17.64 -3.40 12.60
C GLY A 308 18.98 -3.87 13.16
N LEU A 309 19.70 -4.74 12.46
CA LEU A 309 21.02 -5.20 12.86
C LEU A 309 22.04 -4.07 12.65
N VAL A 310 22.78 -3.73 13.70
CA VAL A 310 23.84 -2.72 13.65
C VAL A 310 25.05 -3.24 14.40
N THR A 311 26.20 -3.30 13.74
CA THR A 311 27.47 -3.65 14.41
C THR A 311 28.02 -2.47 15.21
N ALA A 312 28.93 -2.72 16.15
CA ALA A 312 29.56 -1.67 16.95
C ALA A 312 30.28 -0.62 16.08
N ASP A 313 30.93 -1.03 14.99
CA ASP A 313 31.60 -0.10 14.06
C ASP A 313 30.59 0.78 13.31
N GLN A 314 29.47 0.19 12.88
CA GLN A 314 28.37 0.95 12.28
C GLN A 314 27.78 1.93 13.30
N ALA A 315 27.49 1.49 14.53
CA ALA A 315 26.91 2.31 15.58
C ALA A 315 27.84 3.48 15.98
N ARG A 316 29.15 3.24 16.10
CA ARG A 316 30.14 4.32 16.29
C ARG A 316 30.12 5.34 15.16
N THR A 317 30.08 4.87 13.90
CA THR A 317 30.03 5.74 12.73
C THR A 317 28.74 6.56 12.69
N LEU A 318 27.60 5.92 12.95
CA LEU A 318 26.29 6.55 13.03
C LEU A 318 26.22 7.61 14.14
N GLY A 319 26.79 7.33 15.30
CA GLY A 319 26.91 8.28 16.41
C GLY A 319 27.80 9.46 16.09
N ALA A 320 28.97 9.22 15.48
CA ALA A 320 29.90 10.27 15.06
C ALA A 320 29.27 11.20 13.99
N ILE A 321 28.46 10.65 13.07
CA ILE A 321 27.71 11.46 12.11
C ILE A 321 26.69 12.37 12.82
N ALA A 322 26.01 11.89 13.86
CA ALA A 322 25.08 12.72 14.62
C ALA A 322 25.80 13.91 15.28
N GLU A 323 26.92 13.65 15.97
CA GLU A 323 27.69 14.69 16.67
C GLU A 323 28.28 15.74 15.73
N GLU A 324 28.66 15.36 14.51
CA GLU A 324 29.33 16.27 13.58
C GLU A 324 28.34 17.01 12.67
N TYR A 325 27.30 16.32 12.17
CA TYR A 325 26.45 16.84 11.10
C TYR A 325 24.97 17.04 11.49
N ALA A 326 24.49 16.36 12.54
CA ALA A 326 23.07 16.41 12.94
C ALA A 326 22.83 17.30 14.16
N VAL A 327 23.55 18.43 14.23
CA VAL A 327 23.53 19.33 15.38
C VAL A 327 22.50 20.45 15.16
N PRO A 328 21.48 20.57 16.02
CA PRO A 328 20.53 21.68 15.93
C PRO A 328 21.24 23.03 16.19
N PRO A 329 20.82 24.12 15.53
CA PRO A 329 21.34 25.45 15.83
C PRO A 329 20.98 25.83 17.27
N ALA A 330 21.80 26.64 17.93
CA ALA A 330 21.60 27.05 19.33
C ALA A 330 20.26 27.76 19.61
N SER A 331 19.57 28.24 18.57
CA SER A 331 18.24 28.85 18.66
C SER A 331 17.08 27.84 18.64
N HIS A 332 17.35 26.57 18.32
CA HIS A 332 16.33 25.51 18.26
C HIS A 332 16.06 24.96 19.66
N ASP A 333 14.78 24.88 20.03
CA ASP A 333 14.36 24.21 21.26
C ASP A 333 14.28 22.70 21.02
N ALA A 334 15.38 22.01 21.32
CA ALA A 334 15.46 20.55 21.28
C ALA A 334 14.87 19.89 22.55
N GLY A 335 14.25 20.65 23.45
CA GLY A 335 13.68 20.13 24.68
C GLY A 335 14.74 19.56 25.63
N PRO A 336 14.65 18.28 26.05
CA PRO A 336 15.61 17.65 26.96
C PRO A 336 16.87 17.10 26.25
N PHE A 337 17.01 17.34 24.94
CA PHE A 337 18.08 16.76 24.13
C PHE A 337 19.10 17.83 23.76
N ASP A 338 20.35 17.62 24.13
CA ASP A 338 21.46 18.52 23.86
C ASP A 338 22.42 17.88 22.82
N GLY A 339 23.23 18.70 22.14
CA GLY A 339 24.22 18.22 21.17
C GLY A 339 23.62 17.61 19.90
N GLY A 340 24.42 16.80 19.21
CA GLY A 340 23.97 16.06 18.03
C GLY A 340 23.23 14.78 18.41
N TYR A 341 22.08 14.53 17.79
CA TYR A 341 21.26 13.35 18.10
C TYR A 341 20.66 12.70 16.86
N LEU A 342 20.23 11.45 17.05
CA LEU A 342 19.56 10.65 16.04
C LEU A 342 18.32 9.97 16.62
N ASP A 343 17.41 9.61 15.73
CA ASP A 343 16.14 8.97 16.07
C ASP A 343 16.09 7.53 15.56
N LEU A 344 15.93 6.58 16.49
CA LEU A 344 15.54 5.20 16.22
C LEU A 344 14.07 5.14 15.79
N THR A 345 13.78 4.29 14.81
CA THR A 345 12.49 4.35 14.10
C THR A 345 11.66 3.10 14.30
N THR A 346 10.34 3.23 14.14
CA THR A 346 9.40 2.08 14.23
C THR A 346 9.56 1.03 13.13
N ARG A 347 10.52 1.23 12.22
CA ARG A 347 10.92 0.27 11.18
C ARG A 347 12.39 -0.15 11.31
N GLN A 348 12.97 -0.01 12.49
CA GLN A 348 14.33 -0.43 12.81
C GLN A 348 15.45 0.26 12.00
N GLY A 349 15.16 1.43 11.42
CA GLY A 349 16.17 2.31 10.82
C GLY A 349 16.56 3.47 11.75
N ILE A 350 17.45 4.34 11.26
CA ILE A 350 17.89 5.58 11.92
C ILE A 350 17.53 6.80 11.07
N GLN A 351 17.22 7.91 11.73
CA GLN A 351 17.00 9.21 11.11
C GLN A 351 17.82 10.30 11.79
N TYR A 352 18.39 11.18 10.96
CA TYR A 352 19.05 12.42 11.36
C TYR A 352 18.23 13.61 10.91
N HIS A 353 18.36 14.73 11.61
CA HIS A 353 17.83 16.02 11.19
C HIS A 353 18.98 17.04 11.15
N TRP A 354 18.73 18.21 10.58
CA TRP A 354 19.72 19.30 10.45
C TRP A 354 20.87 19.04 9.47
N ILE A 355 20.86 17.93 8.74
CA ILE A 355 21.90 17.61 7.76
C ILE A 355 21.90 18.67 6.67
N GLU A 356 23.02 19.34 6.46
CA GLU A 356 23.18 20.30 5.37
C GLU A 356 23.41 19.58 4.04
N MET A 357 22.83 20.10 2.95
CA MET A 357 22.98 19.49 1.61
C MET A 357 24.46 19.27 1.23
N GLY A 358 25.34 20.22 1.54
CA GLY A 358 26.76 20.15 1.23
C GLY A 358 27.52 19.02 1.94
N ASP A 359 27.02 18.53 3.07
CA ASP A 359 27.68 17.48 3.88
C ASP A 359 27.29 16.06 3.45
N ILE A 360 26.19 15.92 2.72
CA ILE A 360 25.62 14.62 2.34
C ILE A 360 26.64 13.69 1.64
N PRO A 361 27.46 14.16 0.67
CA PRO A 361 28.47 13.30 0.06
C PRO A 361 29.48 12.72 1.06
N ALA A 362 29.93 13.52 2.03
CA ALA A 362 30.87 13.06 3.06
C ALA A 362 30.22 12.07 4.03
N ILE A 363 28.93 12.28 4.36
CA ILE A 363 28.13 11.35 5.17
C ILE A 363 27.99 10.01 4.43
N TRP A 364 27.66 10.01 3.15
CA TRP A 364 27.59 8.79 2.34
C TRP A 364 28.91 8.01 2.33
N ASP A 365 30.05 8.70 2.17
CA ASP A 365 31.36 8.04 2.16
C ASP A 365 31.65 7.34 3.49
N ARG A 366 31.28 7.96 4.63
CA ARG A 366 31.42 7.35 5.96
C ARG A 366 30.49 6.15 6.15
N LEU A 367 29.22 6.26 5.72
CA LEU A 367 28.25 5.17 5.84
C LEU A 367 28.61 3.98 4.96
N SER A 368 29.00 4.24 3.71
CA SER A 368 29.43 3.21 2.76
C SER A 368 30.67 2.45 3.26
N ALA A 369 31.61 3.14 3.91
CA ALA A 369 32.80 2.53 4.49
C ALA A 369 32.51 1.47 5.57
N VAL A 370 31.33 1.52 6.20
CA VAL A 370 30.85 0.52 7.18
C VAL A 370 29.65 -0.30 6.68
N GLY A 371 29.38 -0.27 5.37
CA GLY A 371 28.33 -1.06 4.74
C GLY A 371 26.91 -0.61 5.06
N VAL A 372 26.69 0.66 5.41
CA VAL A 372 25.35 1.23 5.63
C VAL A 372 24.90 1.99 4.39
N SER A 373 23.71 1.67 3.90
CA SER A 373 23.10 2.30 2.72
C SER A 373 22.00 3.29 3.08
N THR A 374 21.68 4.19 2.15
CA THR A 374 20.48 5.04 2.20
C THR A 374 19.55 4.83 1.00
N TYR A 375 19.93 3.97 0.05
CA TYR A 375 19.11 3.69 -1.12
C TYR A 375 17.76 3.10 -0.72
N GLN A 376 16.71 3.67 -1.28
CA GLN A 376 15.31 3.31 -1.06
C GLN A 376 14.93 3.18 0.43
N SER A 377 15.61 3.91 1.33
CA SER A 377 15.15 4.09 2.71
C SER A 377 13.83 4.89 2.76
N GLY A 378 13.55 5.61 1.66
CA GLY A 378 12.37 6.41 1.40
C GLY A 378 11.79 6.24 -0.01
N GLY A 379 10.94 7.18 -0.40
CA GLY A 379 10.32 7.19 -1.73
C GLY A 379 9.18 6.17 -1.91
N ASN A 380 8.79 5.98 -3.16
CA ASN A 380 7.89 4.91 -3.57
C ASN A 380 8.71 3.68 -3.96
N SER A 381 9.03 2.88 -2.96
CA SER A 381 10.00 1.78 -3.05
C SER A 381 9.69 0.74 -1.96
N VAL A 382 10.41 -0.37 -1.99
CA VAL A 382 10.47 -1.33 -0.88
C VAL A 382 11.25 -0.72 0.28
N ARG A 383 10.56 -0.48 1.40
CA ARG A 383 11.14 0.13 2.62
C ARG A 383 11.98 -0.87 3.39
N ASN A 384 12.70 -0.37 4.40
CA ASN A 384 13.46 -1.19 5.35
C ASN A 384 12.67 -2.41 5.81
N VAL A 385 13.26 -3.60 5.67
CA VAL A 385 12.63 -4.86 6.04
C VAL A 385 12.65 -4.98 7.55
N VAL A 386 11.45 -5.15 8.11
CA VAL A 386 11.24 -5.31 9.54
C VAL A 386 11.38 -6.79 9.89
N ALA A 387 12.16 -7.12 10.92
CA ALA A 387 12.39 -8.49 11.38
C ALA A 387 12.39 -8.58 12.90
N ASN A 388 12.29 -9.79 13.46
CA ASN A 388 12.42 -9.99 14.90
C ASN A 388 13.72 -9.34 15.43
N PRO A 389 13.65 -8.41 16.41
CA PRO A 389 14.86 -7.78 16.94
C PRO A 389 15.84 -8.78 17.57
N ALA A 390 15.33 -9.89 18.12
CA ALA A 390 16.12 -10.98 18.69
C ALA A 390 16.39 -12.13 17.71
N ALA A 391 16.31 -11.89 16.39
CA ALA A 391 16.64 -12.91 15.38
C ALA A 391 18.08 -13.44 15.56
N GLY A 392 18.23 -14.75 15.55
CA GLY A 392 19.46 -15.48 15.86
C GLY A 392 19.77 -15.63 17.35
N LEU A 393 18.97 -15.04 18.24
CA LEU A 393 19.24 -14.98 19.69
C LEU A 393 18.12 -15.64 20.52
N ALA A 394 16.88 -15.50 20.09
CA ALA A 394 15.72 -15.85 20.91
C ALA A 394 15.56 -17.37 21.10
N PRO A 395 15.25 -17.85 22.33
CA PRO A 395 15.04 -19.28 22.58
C PRO A 395 13.78 -19.85 21.91
N ASP A 396 12.82 -18.98 21.56
CA ASP A 396 11.58 -19.32 20.86
C ASP A 396 11.66 -19.13 19.33
N GLU A 397 12.87 -18.90 18.80
CA GLU A 397 13.11 -18.78 17.36
C GLU A 397 12.80 -20.09 16.63
N VAL A 398 12.14 -19.97 15.48
CA VAL A 398 11.85 -21.07 14.56
C VAL A 398 12.74 -20.95 13.32
N ILE A 399 12.88 -19.73 12.80
CA ILE A 399 13.66 -19.40 11.60
C ILE A 399 14.43 -18.12 11.88
N ASP A 400 15.75 -18.14 11.65
CA ASP A 400 16.57 -16.94 11.68
C ASP A 400 16.24 -16.06 10.47
N THR A 401 15.71 -14.86 10.72
CA THR A 401 15.23 -13.96 9.67
C THR A 401 16.27 -12.96 9.19
N ARG A 402 17.48 -12.94 9.76
CA ARG A 402 18.54 -12.00 9.33
C ARG A 402 18.91 -12.20 7.85
N PRO A 403 19.21 -13.42 7.38
CA PRO A 403 19.54 -13.63 5.97
C PRO A 403 18.40 -13.25 5.01
N VAL A 404 17.16 -13.43 5.46
CA VAL A 404 15.96 -13.09 4.66
C VAL A 404 15.81 -11.57 4.53
N ALA A 405 15.97 -10.83 5.63
CA ALA A 405 15.88 -9.38 5.62
C ALA A 405 16.99 -8.71 4.80
N GLU A 406 18.20 -9.26 4.87
CA GLU A 406 19.34 -8.87 4.03
C GLU A 406 19.07 -9.17 2.56
N ALA A 407 18.70 -10.39 2.19
CA ALA A 407 18.45 -10.78 0.80
C ALA A 407 17.34 -9.94 0.13
N VAL A 408 16.23 -9.67 0.84
CA VAL A 408 15.19 -8.76 0.33
C VAL A 408 15.74 -7.34 0.21
N THR A 409 16.57 -6.87 1.13
CA THR A 409 17.14 -5.52 1.04
C THR A 409 18.06 -5.38 -0.16
N GLU A 410 18.99 -6.33 -0.35
CA GLU A 410 19.96 -6.37 -1.45
C GLU A 410 19.28 -6.45 -2.81
N TYR A 411 18.26 -7.30 -2.96
CA TYR A 411 17.56 -7.48 -4.24
C TYR A 411 16.93 -6.18 -4.77
N PHE A 412 16.36 -5.37 -3.88
CA PHE A 412 15.68 -4.14 -4.29
C PHE A 412 16.59 -2.91 -4.30
N GLU A 413 17.79 -3.01 -3.71
CA GLU A 413 18.66 -1.86 -3.49
C GLU A 413 19.22 -1.29 -4.80
N ALA A 414 19.05 0.02 -4.97
CA ALA A 414 19.45 0.77 -6.17
C ALA A 414 18.81 0.28 -7.48
N ASP A 415 17.81 -0.62 -7.41
CA ASP A 415 17.16 -1.17 -8.58
C ASP A 415 16.20 -0.15 -9.22
N THR A 416 16.42 0.13 -10.51
CA THR A 416 15.68 1.14 -11.27
C THR A 416 14.23 0.74 -11.54
N ARG A 417 13.93 -0.56 -11.61
CA ARG A 417 12.58 -1.09 -11.83
C ARG A 417 11.68 -0.79 -10.63
N TYR A 418 12.26 -0.80 -9.42
CA TYR A 418 11.53 -0.60 -8.16
C TYR A 418 11.81 0.75 -7.49
N ALA A 419 12.42 1.68 -8.23
CA ALA A 419 12.69 3.04 -7.77
C ALA A 419 11.47 3.97 -7.85
N ASN A 420 10.41 3.59 -8.56
CA ASN A 420 9.17 4.36 -8.64
C ASN A 420 7.95 3.42 -8.62
N LEU A 421 7.75 2.72 -7.51
CA LEU A 421 6.52 1.97 -7.27
C LEU A 421 5.29 2.92 -7.23
N PRO A 422 4.05 2.40 -7.33
CA PRO A 422 2.86 3.25 -7.16
C PRO A 422 2.83 3.94 -5.77
N ARG A 423 3.32 3.23 -4.74
CA ARG A 423 3.53 3.77 -3.39
C ARG A 423 4.58 2.97 -2.62
N LYS A 424 4.90 3.40 -1.40
CA LYS A 424 5.76 2.65 -0.47
C LYS A 424 5.22 1.23 -0.24
N LEU A 425 6.10 0.23 -0.34
CA LEU A 425 5.82 -1.17 -0.05
C LEU A 425 6.63 -1.58 1.20
N LYS A 426 5.95 -2.05 2.24
CA LYS A 426 6.54 -2.41 3.53
C LYS A 426 6.51 -3.92 3.70
N VAL A 427 7.66 -4.48 4.01
CA VAL A 427 7.83 -5.91 4.30
C VAL A 427 8.14 -6.12 5.78
N SER A 428 7.60 -7.20 6.35
CA SER A 428 7.93 -7.69 7.69
C SER A 428 8.10 -9.20 7.69
N VAL A 429 9.20 -9.70 8.25
CA VAL A 429 9.50 -11.13 8.35
C VAL A 429 9.61 -11.56 9.82
N ALA A 430 8.67 -12.39 10.27
CA ALA A 430 8.63 -12.90 11.62
C ALA A 430 9.16 -14.34 11.70
N GLY A 431 10.16 -14.59 12.54
CA GLY A 431 10.87 -15.88 12.64
C GLY A 431 10.64 -16.68 13.92
N SER A 432 9.98 -16.10 14.93
CA SER A 432 9.79 -16.74 16.24
C SER A 432 8.33 -17.02 16.55
N ARG A 433 8.08 -17.95 17.49
CA ARG A 433 6.73 -18.27 17.95
C ARG A 433 6.04 -17.05 18.57
N GLN A 434 6.78 -16.21 19.29
CA GLN A 434 6.29 -14.93 19.79
C GLN A 434 6.68 -13.78 18.85
N VAL A 435 5.75 -13.39 17.99
CA VAL A 435 6.03 -12.50 16.86
C VAL A 435 6.16 -11.04 17.29
N SER A 436 7.36 -10.47 17.16
CA SER A 436 7.63 -9.06 17.50
C SER A 436 7.82 -8.13 16.30
N ALA A 437 7.77 -8.66 15.07
CA ALA A 437 7.93 -7.92 13.82
C ALA A 437 6.62 -7.26 13.28
N ARG A 438 5.46 -7.53 13.91
CA ARG A 438 4.16 -6.98 13.51
C ARG A 438 3.81 -7.20 12.02
N PRO A 439 3.83 -8.45 11.50
CA PRO A 439 3.57 -8.73 10.09
C PRO A 439 2.19 -8.23 9.63
N GLY A 440 1.18 -8.25 10.52
CA GLY A 440 -0.18 -7.83 10.20
C GLY A 440 -0.37 -6.37 9.78
N ILE A 441 0.60 -5.47 9.92
CA ILE A 441 0.44 -4.04 9.54
C ILE A 441 1.32 -3.61 8.35
N ASN A 442 1.95 -4.57 7.70
CA ASN A 442 2.83 -4.36 6.55
C ASN A 442 2.12 -4.72 5.25
N ASP A 443 2.58 -4.18 4.13
CA ASP A 443 2.01 -4.51 2.82
C ASP A 443 2.19 -6.01 2.54
N LEU A 444 3.34 -6.57 2.95
CA LEU A 444 3.59 -8.01 3.07
C LEU A 444 4.08 -8.38 4.47
N GLY A 445 3.49 -9.44 5.03
CA GLY A 445 3.87 -10.03 6.31
C GLY A 445 4.15 -11.52 6.19
N PHE A 446 5.28 -11.98 6.72
CA PHE A 446 5.67 -13.38 6.73
C PHE A 446 5.65 -13.90 8.18
N THR A 447 4.94 -14.99 8.44
CA THR A 447 4.77 -15.59 9.78
C THR A 447 5.28 -17.03 9.79
N PRO A 448 5.98 -17.50 10.84
CA PRO A 448 6.64 -18.80 10.81
C PRO A 448 5.61 -19.92 10.68
N ALA A 449 5.87 -20.87 9.79
CA ALA A 449 4.98 -21.97 9.44
C ALA A 449 5.74 -23.27 9.17
N LYS A 450 5.01 -24.38 9.26
CA LYS A 450 5.52 -25.72 8.89
C LYS A 450 4.60 -26.39 7.88
N LYS A 451 5.17 -26.93 6.80
CA LYS A 451 4.46 -27.70 5.78
C LYS A 451 5.26 -28.92 5.36
N ASP A 452 4.68 -30.11 5.47
CA ASP A 452 5.30 -31.38 5.07
C ASP A 452 6.74 -31.59 5.58
N GLY A 453 7.01 -31.13 6.81
CA GLY A 453 8.34 -31.21 7.42
C GLY A 453 9.28 -30.05 7.12
N ARG A 454 8.96 -29.20 6.14
CA ARG A 454 9.69 -27.97 5.79
C ARG A 454 9.29 -26.82 6.69
N LEU A 455 10.27 -26.01 7.09
CA LEU A 455 10.04 -24.75 7.79
C LEU A 455 10.04 -23.61 6.78
N GLY A 456 9.11 -22.69 6.94
CA GLY A 456 8.97 -21.54 6.07
C GLY A 456 8.02 -20.53 6.68
N PHE A 457 7.32 -19.79 5.83
CA PHE A 457 6.42 -18.73 6.24
C PHE A 457 5.06 -18.89 5.58
N ASN A 458 4.01 -18.60 6.34
CA ASN A 458 2.73 -18.21 5.77
C ASN A 458 2.79 -16.72 5.37
N VAL A 459 2.22 -16.39 4.21
CA VAL A 459 2.24 -15.03 3.65
C VAL A 459 0.91 -14.31 3.92
N HIS A 460 1.01 -13.05 4.31
CA HIS A 460 -0.12 -12.14 4.53
C HIS A 460 0.07 -10.87 3.70
N ALA A 461 -1.00 -10.27 3.17
CA ALA A 461 -0.91 -9.04 2.40
C ALA A 461 -1.98 -7.99 2.72
N GLY A 462 -1.66 -6.73 2.43
CA GLY A 462 -2.61 -5.62 2.50
C GLY A 462 -2.75 -4.95 3.88
N GLY A 463 -1.69 -4.97 4.71
CA GLY A 463 -1.69 -4.27 5.99
C GLY A 463 -1.34 -2.77 5.88
N GLY A 464 -1.88 -1.96 6.79
CA GLY A 464 -1.47 -0.57 6.95
C GLY A 464 -2.36 0.24 7.88
N LEU A 465 -1.79 1.21 8.58
CA LEU A 465 -2.49 2.00 9.62
C LEU A 465 -3.13 3.27 9.05
N SER A 466 -2.44 4.41 8.98
CA SER A 466 -3.01 5.68 8.45
C SER A 466 -4.41 5.99 9.03
N ASP A 467 -5.24 6.70 8.26
CA ASP A 467 -6.66 7.01 8.44
C ASP A 467 -7.61 5.81 8.37
N SER A 468 -7.39 4.88 7.43
CA SER A 468 -8.18 3.65 7.28
C SER A 468 -7.34 2.42 7.65
N PRO A 469 -7.19 2.09 8.95
CA PRO A 469 -6.33 1.00 9.38
C PRO A 469 -6.89 -0.37 8.99
N ARG A 470 -6.00 -1.26 8.55
CA ARG A 470 -6.32 -2.61 8.08
C ARG A 470 -5.19 -3.57 8.46
N PHE A 471 -5.56 -4.75 8.94
CA PHE A 471 -4.61 -5.86 9.09
C PHE A 471 -4.42 -6.59 7.77
N ALA A 472 -3.23 -7.13 7.53
CA ALA A 472 -2.93 -7.95 6.37
C ALA A 472 -3.70 -9.27 6.45
N ASP A 473 -4.30 -9.69 5.33
CA ASP A 473 -5.05 -10.94 5.23
C ASP A 473 -4.10 -12.11 4.92
N PRO A 474 -4.37 -13.31 5.46
CA PRO A 474 -3.65 -14.52 5.08
C PRO A 474 -3.97 -14.89 3.63
N LEU A 475 -2.93 -15.10 2.80
CA LEU A 475 -3.10 -15.40 1.38
C LEU A 475 -3.31 -16.88 1.05
N ASP A 476 -3.34 -17.76 2.06
CA ASP A 476 -3.20 -19.21 1.87
C ASP A 476 -1.94 -19.57 1.05
N VAL A 477 -0.80 -18.97 1.40
CA VAL A 477 0.50 -19.22 0.73
C VAL A 477 1.55 -19.66 1.74
N PHE A 478 2.30 -20.72 1.42
CA PHE A 478 3.51 -21.14 2.11
C PHE A 478 4.76 -20.88 1.26
N VAL A 479 5.82 -20.37 1.89
CA VAL A 479 7.10 -20.09 1.21
C VAL A 479 8.30 -20.42 2.11
N GLU A 480 9.32 -21.08 1.57
CA GLU A 480 10.59 -21.33 2.28
C GLU A 480 11.45 -20.04 2.33
N PRO A 481 12.37 -19.89 3.30
CA PRO A 481 13.12 -18.66 3.50
C PRO A 481 13.83 -18.13 2.25
N GLU A 482 14.36 -19.02 1.42
CA GLU A 482 15.11 -18.70 0.20
C GLU A 482 14.21 -18.14 -0.92
N ARG A 483 12.89 -18.38 -0.85
CA ARG A 483 11.89 -17.95 -1.84
C ARG A 483 11.14 -16.68 -1.43
N VAL A 484 11.44 -16.10 -0.26
CA VAL A 484 10.78 -14.87 0.23
C VAL A 484 11.04 -13.69 -0.71
N VAL A 485 12.26 -13.57 -1.25
CA VAL A 485 12.62 -12.51 -2.21
C VAL A 485 11.69 -12.55 -3.43
N ASP A 486 11.46 -13.74 -3.96
CA ASP A 486 10.61 -13.95 -5.15
C ASP A 486 9.16 -13.53 -4.91
N ILE A 487 8.61 -13.80 -3.71
CA ILE A 487 7.25 -13.33 -3.35
C ILE A 487 7.19 -11.80 -3.28
N VAL A 488 8.21 -11.17 -2.69
CA VAL A 488 8.26 -9.70 -2.61
C VAL A 488 8.42 -9.10 -4.01
N ALA A 489 9.26 -9.69 -4.87
CA ALA A 489 9.45 -9.28 -6.26
C ALA A 489 8.17 -9.44 -7.09
N ALA A 490 7.51 -10.59 -7.03
CA ALA A 490 6.23 -10.85 -7.70
C ALA A 490 5.15 -9.86 -7.24
N THR A 491 5.09 -9.56 -5.94
CA THR A 491 4.16 -8.55 -5.41
C THR A 491 4.50 -7.15 -5.88
N ALA A 492 5.79 -6.79 -5.95
CA ALA A 492 6.23 -5.49 -6.46
C ALA A 492 5.90 -5.35 -7.95
N ASP A 493 6.08 -6.40 -8.74
CA ASP A 493 5.74 -6.47 -10.16
C ASP A 493 4.22 -6.34 -10.37
N LEU A 494 3.42 -7.09 -9.60
CA LEU A 494 1.96 -6.95 -9.56
C LEU A 494 1.58 -5.51 -9.20
N PHE A 495 2.23 -4.94 -8.20
CA PHE A 495 1.91 -3.59 -7.76
C PHE A 495 2.27 -2.55 -8.83
N VAL A 496 3.40 -2.70 -9.53
CA VAL A 496 3.74 -1.86 -10.69
C VAL A 496 2.67 -1.98 -11.80
N ALA A 497 2.18 -3.19 -12.06
CA ALA A 497 1.19 -3.45 -13.11
C ALA A 497 -0.22 -2.95 -12.75
N GLN A 498 -0.61 -3.02 -11.47
CA GLN A 498 -2.02 -2.90 -11.06
C GLN A 498 -2.28 -1.72 -10.12
N GLY A 499 -1.25 -1.14 -9.53
CA GLY A 499 -1.35 0.02 -8.65
C GLY A 499 -1.55 1.33 -9.40
N SER A 500 -2.29 2.25 -8.80
CA SER A 500 -2.50 3.59 -9.36
C SER A 500 -1.31 4.51 -9.09
N TYR A 501 -0.98 5.38 -10.06
CA TYR A 501 0.03 6.45 -9.93
C TYR A 501 -0.60 7.85 -9.77
N LEU A 502 -1.93 7.97 -9.86
CA LEU A 502 -2.64 9.26 -9.84
C LEU A 502 -2.77 9.85 -8.42
N ASP A 503 -3.37 9.10 -7.50
CA ASP A 503 -3.66 9.60 -6.15
C ASP A 503 -2.87 8.87 -5.06
N THR A 504 -1.70 9.43 -4.72
CA THR A 504 -0.82 8.86 -3.69
C THR A 504 -1.46 8.67 -2.30
N ALA A 505 -2.65 9.24 -2.03
CA ALA A 505 -3.43 9.01 -0.81
C ALA A 505 -4.12 7.63 -0.79
N VAL A 506 -4.59 7.13 -1.94
CA VAL A 506 -5.32 5.85 -2.08
C VAL A 506 -4.53 4.75 -2.82
N ASN A 507 -3.24 4.96 -3.05
CA ASN A 507 -2.42 4.04 -3.87
C ASN A 507 -1.59 3.01 -3.07
N ARG A 508 -1.93 2.69 -1.81
CA ARG A 508 -1.24 1.63 -1.05
C ARG A 508 -1.75 0.24 -1.46
N LEU A 509 -0.90 -0.78 -1.39
CA LEU A 509 -1.25 -2.17 -1.72
C LEU A 509 -2.51 -2.66 -0.98
N ARG A 510 -2.73 -2.19 0.27
CA ARG A 510 -3.93 -2.52 1.05
C ARG A 510 -5.25 -2.26 0.32
N PHE A 511 -5.33 -1.20 -0.48
CA PHE A 511 -6.57 -0.85 -1.18
C PHE A 511 -6.81 -1.81 -2.36
N LEU A 512 -5.73 -2.25 -3.01
CA LEU A 512 -5.79 -3.27 -4.05
C LEU A 512 -6.26 -4.62 -3.48
N VAL A 513 -5.67 -5.06 -2.37
CA VAL A 513 -6.05 -6.30 -1.69
C VAL A 513 -7.50 -6.23 -1.19
N GLU A 514 -7.92 -5.10 -0.62
CA GLU A 514 -9.30 -4.88 -0.17
C GLU A 514 -10.30 -4.92 -1.33
N GLN A 515 -9.98 -4.29 -2.45
CA GLN A 515 -10.86 -4.25 -3.63
C GLN A 515 -11.00 -5.62 -4.29
N TRP A 516 -9.91 -6.37 -4.38
CA TRP A 516 -9.87 -7.65 -5.10
C TRP A 516 -10.32 -8.84 -4.25
N GLY A 517 -10.18 -8.73 -2.93
CA GLY A 517 -10.26 -9.88 -2.05
C GLY A 517 -9.03 -10.79 -2.17
N VAL A 518 -8.92 -11.72 -1.22
CA VAL A 518 -7.75 -12.60 -1.09
C VAL A 518 -7.58 -13.52 -2.30
N ASP A 519 -8.67 -14.14 -2.77
CA ASP A 519 -8.62 -15.14 -3.84
C ASP A 519 -8.10 -14.52 -5.15
N THR A 520 -8.73 -13.44 -5.62
CA THR A 520 -8.28 -12.70 -6.80
C THR A 520 -6.85 -12.19 -6.66
N PHE A 521 -6.49 -11.63 -5.49
CA PHE A 521 -5.13 -11.13 -5.27
C PHE A 521 -4.09 -12.25 -5.32
N ARG A 522 -4.40 -13.43 -4.77
CA ARG A 522 -3.52 -14.61 -4.82
C ARG A 522 -3.34 -15.09 -6.26
N ASP A 523 -4.41 -15.17 -7.04
CA ASP A 523 -4.35 -15.61 -8.44
C ASP A 523 -3.53 -14.64 -9.30
N GLU A 524 -3.67 -13.34 -9.08
CA GLU A 524 -2.83 -12.33 -9.74
C GLU A 524 -1.37 -12.43 -9.28
N LEU A 525 -1.12 -12.67 -7.98
CA LEU A 525 0.24 -12.86 -7.48
C LEU A 525 0.92 -14.10 -8.10
N ASP A 526 0.19 -15.21 -8.28
CA ASP A 526 0.70 -16.44 -8.90
C ASP A 526 1.16 -16.17 -10.35
N ARG A 527 0.45 -15.32 -11.11
CA ARG A 527 0.85 -14.92 -12.48
C ARG A 527 2.17 -14.15 -12.54
N HIS A 528 2.53 -13.45 -11.46
CA HIS A 528 3.79 -12.71 -11.36
C HIS A 528 4.90 -13.51 -10.67
N TYR A 529 4.61 -14.70 -10.14
CA TYR A 529 5.54 -15.51 -9.38
C TYR A 529 6.17 -16.60 -10.26
N ASP A 530 7.50 -16.72 -10.23
CA ASP A 530 8.20 -17.79 -10.95
C ASP A 530 8.10 -19.12 -10.18
N GLY A 531 7.01 -19.84 -10.45
CA GLY A 531 6.67 -21.12 -9.83
C GLY A 531 5.16 -21.28 -9.70
N SER A 532 4.74 -22.02 -8.67
CA SER A 532 3.34 -22.11 -8.28
C SER A 532 3.22 -21.89 -6.78
N LEU A 533 2.25 -21.08 -6.37
CA LEU A 533 1.99 -20.78 -4.97
C LEU A 533 1.40 -21.99 -4.24
N GLU A 534 2.20 -22.56 -3.36
CA GLU A 534 1.75 -23.61 -2.45
C GLU A 534 0.76 -23.07 -1.42
N SER A 535 -0.27 -23.85 -1.07
CA SER A 535 -1.18 -23.53 0.06
C SER A 535 -0.44 -23.32 1.38
N ALA A 536 -1.04 -22.58 2.32
CA ALA A 536 -0.43 -22.29 3.61
C ALA A 536 -0.07 -23.54 4.42
N GLY A 537 0.98 -23.41 5.23
CA GLY A 537 1.39 -24.40 6.21
C GLY A 537 0.69 -24.22 7.56
N THR A 538 1.01 -25.09 8.51
CA THR A 538 0.58 -24.93 9.91
C THR A 538 1.28 -23.71 10.51
N ASP A 539 0.51 -22.72 10.94
CA ASP A 539 0.99 -21.53 11.64
C ASP A 539 1.65 -21.93 12.97
N LEU A 540 2.86 -21.44 13.22
CA LEU A 540 3.66 -21.76 14.41
C LEU A 540 3.66 -20.62 15.44
N ARG A 541 2.87 -19.56 15.22
CA ARG A 541 2.74 -18.46 16.17
C ARG A 541 1.95 -18.89 17.39
N GLU A 542 2.43 -18.45 18.55
CA GLU A 542 1.78 -18.65 19.84
C GLU A 542 1.35 -17.32 20.48
N GLY A 543 1.86 -16.19 19.99
CA GLY A 543 1.51 -14.86 20.47
C GLY A 543 2.47 -13.77 19.99
N VAL A 544 2.49 -12.63 20.68
CA VAL A 544 3.38 -11.49 20.41
C VAL A 544 4.32 -11.27 21.59
N ARG A 545 5.63 -11.19 21.33
CA ARG A 545 6.63 -10.84 22.35
C ARG A 545 6.61 -9.35 22.63
N ARG A 546 6.58 -8.98 23.90
CA ARG A 546 6.07 -7.66 24.31
C ARG A 546 6.95 -6.48 23.86
N ASP A 547 8.27 -6.42 24.03
CA ASP A 547 9.09 -5.28 23.50
C ASP A 547 10.61 -5.49 23.48
N HIS A 548 11.10 -6.56 24.12
CA HIS A 548 12.50 -6.90 24.32
C HIS A 548 13.27 -5.99 25.29
N VAL A 549 12.64 -5.02 25.97
CA VAL A 549 13.31 -4.24 27.04
C VAL A 549 13.53 -5.12 28.28
N GLY A 550 14.64 -4.92 28.97
CA GLY A 550 15.06 -5.73 30.13
C GLY A 550 16.08 -6.81 29.79
N VAL A 551 16.42 -7.63 30.78
CA VAL A 551 17.37 -8.75 30.62
C VAL A 551 16.60 -10.02 30.23
N HIS A 552 17.02 -10.66 29.15
CA HIS A 552 16.40 -11.89 28.64
C HIS A 552 17.46 -12.95 28.34
N GLU A 553 17.16 -14.22 28.60
CA GLU A 553 18.01 -15.33 28.18
C GLU A 553 17.92 -15.56 26.66
N GLN A 554 19.06 -15.94 26.07
CA GLN A 554 19.19 -16.38 24.68
C GLN A 554 19.11 -17.91 24.59
N GLY A 555 18.95 -18.44 23.37
CA GLY A 555 18.92 -19.88 23.11
C GLY A 555 20.21 -20.63 23.46
N ASP A 556 21.33 -19.93 23.61
CA ASP A 556 22.64 -20.51 23.95
C ASP A 556 23.07 -20.29 25.42
N GLY A 557 22.18 -19.76 26.26
CA GLY A 557 22.44 -19.51 27.68
C GLY A 557 23.16 -18.20 28.00
N ARG A 558 23.50 -17.39 26.98
CA ARG A 558 23.87 -15.97 27.20
C ARG A 558 22.62 -15.12 27.43
N SER A 559 22.81 -13.84 27.69
CA SER A 559 21.75 -12.86 27.86
C SER A 559 21.76 -11.82 26.75
N MET A 560 20.59 -11.33 26.38
CA MET A 560 20.42 -10.08 25.64
C MET A 560 19.83 -9.03 26.57
N VAL A 561 20.32 -7.80 26.47
CA VAL A 561 19.94 -6.70 27.36
C VAL A 561 19.28 -5.60 26.52
N GLY A 562 17.97 -5.43 26.69
CA GLY A 562 17.19 -4.40 26.02
C GLY A 562 17.15 -3.09 26.78
N LEU A 563 17.64 -2.05 26.13
CA LEU A 563 17.76 -0.70 26.64
C LEU A 563 16.56 0.12 26.16
N ALA A 564 15.83 0.72 27.10
CA ALA A 564 14.81 1.68 26.73
C ALA A 564 15.49 2.96 26.20
N VAL A 565 15.11 3.37 24.99
CA VAL A 565 15.51 4.66 24.43
C VAL A 565 14.25 5.51 24.40
N PRO A 566 14.01 6.35 25.43
CA PRO A 566 12.78 7.10 25.56
C PRO A 566 12.48 7.87 24.29
N VAL A 567 11.26 7.73 23.77
CA VAL A 567 10.79 8.32 22.51
C VAL A 567 11.67 8.03 21.28
N GLY A 568 12.61 7.09 21.38
CA GLY A 568 13.54 6.71 20.33
C GLY A 568 14.63 7.72 19.99
N ARG A 569 14.90 8.73 20.81
CA ARG A 569 15.96 9.73 20.55
C ARG A 569 17.18 9.47 21.42
N ILE A 570 18.37 9.46 20.82
CA ILE A 570 19.65 9.18 21.49
C ILE A 570 20.73 10.14 20.97
N GLY A 571 21.60 10.60 21.88
CA GLY A 571 22.78 11.41 21.54
C GLY A 571 23.80 10.61 20.74
N GLY A 572 24.54 11.26 19.85
CA GLY A 572 25.55 10.58 19.03
C GLY A 572 26.67 9.96 19.87
N SER A 573 27.15 10.69 20.89
CA SER A 573 28.13 10.21 21.87
C SER A 573 27.62 9.01 22.66
N ASP A 574 26.33 9.01 23.03
CA ASP A 574 25.72 7.94 23.80
C ASP A 574 25.61 6.66 22.96
N LEU A 575 25.21 6.77 21.68
CA LEU A 575 25.19 5.60 20.80
C LEU A 575 26.59 5.02 20.61
N ALA A 576 27.61 5.87 20.45
CA ALA A 576 29.00 5.42 20.35
C ALA A 576 29.47 4.73 21.65
N ALA A 577 29.12 5.26 22.83
CA ALA A 577 29.43 4.64 24.10
C ALA A 577 28.72 3.29 24.28
N ILE A 578 27.44 3.19 23.90
CA ILE A 578 26.69 1.92 23.90
C ILE A 578 27.32 0.91 22.93
N ALA A 579 27.84 1.36 21.78
CA ALA A 579 28.56 0.50 20.83
C ALA A 579 29.85 -0.07 21.45
N ASP A 580 30.58 0.73 22.21
CA ASP A 580 31.76 0.27 22.95
C ASP A 580 31.39 -0.73 24.03
N LEU A 581 30.29 -0.49 24.77
CA LEU A 581 29.76 -1.44 25.74
C LEU A 581 29.31 -2.76 25.10
N ALA A 582 28.66 -2.70 23.92
CA ALA A 582 28.27 -3.90 23.20
C ALA A 582 29.47 -4.74 22.78
N ALA A 583 30.57 -4.09 22.36
CA ALA A 583 31.81 -4.76 22.00
C ALA A 583 32.59 -5.29 23.22
N GLU A 584 32.51 -4.61 24.36
CA GLU A 584 33.19 -5.01 25.60
C GLU A 584 32.47 -6.17 26.30
N TYR A 585 31.14 -6.09 26.42
CA TYR A 585 30.34 -7.01 27.23
C TYR A 585 29.66 -8.10 26.41
N GLY A 586 29.49 -7.94 25.10
CA GLY A 586 28.77 -8.86 24.23
C GLY A 586 29.54 -9.18 22.95
N SER A 587 28.82 -9.33 21.84
CA SER A 587 29.40 -9.62 20.51
C SER A 587 29.76 -8.37 19.69
N GLY A 588 29.41 -7.18 20.19
CA GLY A 588 29.44 -5.93 19.40
C GLY A 588 28.18 -5.71 18.56
N ASP A 589 27.23 -6.64 18.60
CA ASP A 589 25.98 -6.53 17.87
C ASP A 589 24.92 -5.76 18.67
N LEU A 590 24.31 -4.78 18.01
CA LEU A 590 23.13 -4.07 18.46
C LEU A 590 21.93 -4.44 17.59
N ARG A 591 20.72 -4.33 18.17
CA ARG A 591 19.46 -4.50 17.45
C ARG A 591 18.50 -3.37 17.76
N ILE A 592 18.04 -2.67 16.72
CA ILE A 592 17.01 -1.65 16.85
C ILE A 592 15.64 -2.34 16.85
N THR A 593 14.78 -2.02 17.80
CA THR A 593 13.43 -2.59 17.88
C THR A 593 12.38 -1.70 17.22
N HIS A 594 11.22 -2.29 16.86
CA HIS A 594 10.06 -1.54 16.34
C HIS A 594 9.46 -0.54 17.35
N ASN A 595 9.79 -0.68 18.63
CA ASN A 595 9.41 0.24 19.68
C ASN A 595 10.49 1.31 19.90
N GLN A 596 11.42 1.48 18.96
CA GLN A 596 12.47 2.49 18.98
C GLN A 596 13.50 2.30 20.10
N ASN A 597 13.71 1.06 20.54
CA ASN A 597 14.67 0.70 21.60
C ASN A 597 15.90 -0.02 21.02
N LEU A 598 16.91 -0.29 21.86
CA LEU A 598 18.12 -1.04 21.50
C LEU A 598 18.22 -2.36 22.26
N LEU A 599 18.85 -3.36 21.66
CA LEU A 599 19.27 -4.59 22.33
C LEU A 599 20.78 -4.75 22.20
N VAL A 600 21.46 -5.05 23.30
CA VAL A 600 22.85 -5.54 23.32
C VAL A 600 22.81 -7.07 23.33
N ALA A 601 23.42 -7.69 22.31
CA ALA A 601 23.42 -9.14 22.15
C ALA A 601 24.58 -9.83 22.89
N ASP A 602 24.40 -11.12 23.15
CA ASP A 602 25.46 -12.06 23.53
C ASP A 602 26.23 -11.74 24.83
N VAL A 603 25.58 -11.10 25.80
CA VAL A 603 26.17 -10.74 27.09
C VAL A 603 26.28 -11.99 27.97
N PRO A 604 27.48 -12.39 28.44
CA PRO A 604 27.60 -13.47 29.42
C PRO A 604 26.81 -13.16 30.70
N GLY A 605 26.13 -14.15 31.27
CA GLY A 605 25.23 -13.94 32.42
C GLY A 605 25.93 -13.31 33.63
N ASP A 606 27.20 -13.63 33.87
CA ASP A 606 28.02 -13.07 34.95
C ASP A 606 28.51 -11.63 34.68
N ARG A 607 28.29 -11.12 33.46
CA ARG A 607 28.67 -9.78 33.02
C ARG A 607 27.49 -8.81 32.92
N VAL A 608 26.26 -9.30 33.03
CA VAL A 608 25.03 -8.48 32.90
C VAL A 608 25.00 -7.34 33.92
N ASP A 609 25.28 -7.61 35.19
CA ASP A 609 25.22 -6.56 36.22
C ASP A 609 26.31 -5.50 36.04
N ALA A 610 27.48 -5.89 35.50
CA ALA A 610 28.54 -4.94 35.18
C ALA A 610 28.16 -4.05 34.00
N LEU A 611 27.52 -4.60 32.97
CA LEU A 611 26.95 -3.80 31.87
C LEU A 611 25.92 -2.81 32.42
N ARG A 612 24.94 -3.27 33.22
CA ARG A 612 23.87 -2.45 33.80
C ARG A 612 24.37 -1.27 34.64
N ALA A 613 25.56 -1.37 35.21
CA ALA A 613 26.17 -0.31 36.01
C ALA A 613 26.94 0.75 35.20
N SER A 614 26.94 0.67 33.86
CA SER A 614 27.66 1.60 32.98
C SER A 614 26.90 2.92 32.82
N GLU A 615 27.63 4.04 32.78
CA GLU A 615 27.08 5.41 32.79
C GLU A 615 25.97 5.67 31.74
N PRO A 616 26.10 5.29 30.45
CA PRO A 616 25.02 5.53 29.47
C PRO A 616 23.70 4.86 29.85
N LEU A 617 23.73 3.74 30.57
CA LEU A 617 22.54 2.98 30.95
C LEU A 617 21.75 3.64 32.10
N GLU A 618 22.28 4.69 32.73
CA GLU A 618 21.49 5.54 33.62
C GLU A 618 20.38 6.28 32.84
N ALA A 619 20.68 6.73 31.62
CA ALA A 619 19.73 7.37 30.72
C ALA A 619 18.93 6.36 29.88
N TYR A 620 19.57 5.24 29.50
CA TYR A 620 19.00 4.19 28.64
C TYR A 620 18.84 2.88 29.41
N SER A 621 18.09 2.92 30.50
CA SER A 621 17.97 1.81 31.45
C SER A 621 17.28 0.58 30.84
N PRO A 622 17.72 -0.64 31.18
CA PRO A 622 16.96 -1.86 30.92
C PRO A 622 15.77 -2.05 31.88
N ASP A 623 15.69 -1.26 32.96
CA ASP A 623 14.64 -1.30 33.98
C ASP A 623 13.94 0.07 34.10
N PRO A 624 13.34 0.61 33.02
CA PRO A 624 12.60 1.87 33.07
C PRO A 624 11.25 1.73 33.79
N GLY A 625 10.62 2.87 34.14
CA GLY A 625 9.22 2.87 34.54
C GLY A 625 8.27 2.41 33.41
N PRO A 626 7.04 1.97 33.75
CA PRO A 626 6.16 1.28 32.81
C PRO A 626 5.72 2.14 31.62
N VAL A 627 5.55 3.45 31.79
CA VAL A 627 5.17 4.36 30.71
C VAL A 627 6.38 4.69 29.86
N THR A 628 7.54 4.98 30.44
CA THR A 628 8.78 5.20 29.68
C THR A 628 9.14 3.99 28.83
N ARG A 629 8.95 2.76 29.34
CA ARG A 629 9.19 1.51 28.61
C ARG A 629 8.35 1.40 27.33
N GLY A 630 7.09 1.80 27.41
CA GLY A 630 6.12 1.61 26.34
C GLY A 630 5.86 2.85 25.47
N MET A 631 6.51 3.99 25.76
CA MET A 631 6.31 5.23 25.04
C MET A 631 6.97 5.23 23.65
N VAL A 632 6.15 5.30 22.60
CA VAL A 632 6.59 5.35 21.20
C VAL A 632 6.09 6.64 20.56
N THR A 633 6.94 7.32 19.79
CA THR A 633 6.55 8.56 19.11
C THR A 633 7.02 8.64 17.68
N CYS A 634 6.30 9.44 16.88
CA CYS A 634 6.83 9.90 15.61
C CYS A 634 7.77 11.10 15.83
N THR A 635 8.35 11.62 14.75
CA THR A 635 9.14 12.86 14.78
C THR A 635 8.33 14.08 15.22
N GLY A 636 7.04 14.13 14.88
CA GLY A 636 6.16 15.22 15.28
C GLY A 636 6.48 16.57 14.62
N ARG A 637 5.80 17.61 15.10
CA ARG A 637 5.85 18.98 14.54
C ARG A 637 7.22 19.65 14.64
N GLU A 638 8.14 19.08 15.40
CA GLU A 638 9.53 19.53 15.49
C GLU A 638 10.18 19.58 14.09
N TYR A 639 10.03 18.52 13.28
CA TYR A 639 10.63 18.45 11.94
C TYR A 639 9.65 18.04 10.83
N CYS A 640 8.59 17.31 11.16
CA CYS A 640 7.68 16.76 10.16
C CYS A 640 6.78 17.85 9.57
N THR A 641 6.71 17.92 8.23
CA THR A 641 5.86 18.85 7.49
C THR A 641 4.36 18.54 7.60
N TYR A 642 3.99 17.32 7.99
CA TYR A 642 2.60 16.88 8.14
C TYR A 642 2.07 16.99 9.58
N ALA A 643 2.94 17.13 10.57
CA ALA A 643 2.54 16.99 11.97
C ALA A 643 1.88 18.26 12.52
N LEU A 644 0.76 18.07 13.22
CA LEU A 644 -0.05 19.13 13.82
C LEU A 644 0.44 19.49 15.24
N VAL A 645 1.05 18.52 15.94
CA VAL A 645 1.56 18.68 17.31
C VAL A 645 2.99 18.17 17.47
N GLU A 646 3.72 18.74 18.43
CA GLU A 646 5.04 18.24 18.87
C GLU A 646 4.86 16.93 19.63
N THR A 647 5.80 15.98 19.48
CA THR A 647 5.65 14.64 20.06
C THR A 647 6.87 14.17 20.87
N LYS A 648 8.09 14.42 20.43
CA LYS A 648 9.31 13.85 21.01
C LYS A 648 9.60 14.42 22.39
N ALA A 649 9.84 15.73 22.47
CA ALA A 649 10.18 16.38 23.73
C ALA A 649 9.00 16.35 24.72
N ARG A 650 7.78 16.45 24.20
CA ARG A 650 6.54 16.36 24.99
C ARG A 650 6.35 14.98 25.62
N ALA A 651 6.34 13.92 24.82
CA ALA A 651 6.13 12.56 25.35
C ALA A 651 7.26 12.11 26.27
N TRP A 652 8.49 12.59 26.06
CA TRP A 652 9.60 12.35 26.98
C TRP A 652 9.29 12.90 28.38
N ARG A 653 8.75 14.12 28.47
CA ARG A 653 8.35 14.73 29.74
C ARG A 653 7.18 13.98 30.37
N TRP A 654 6.16 13.67 29.56
CA TRP A 654 4.96 12.96 30.02
C TRP A 654 5.28 11.58 30.59
N ALA A 655 6.11 10.79 29.91
CA ALA A 655 6.46 9.46 30.37
C ALA A 655 7.12 9.50 31.75
N ARG A 656 8.04 10.44 31.98
CA ARG A 656 8.74 10.59 33.26
C ARG A 656 7.85 11.15 34.36
N GLU A 657 6.95 12.06 34.02
CA GLU A 657 5.95 12.58 34.95
C GLU A 657 5.02 11.45 35.41
N LEU A 658 4.47 10.69 34.46
CA LEU A 658 3.57 9.57 34.74
C LEU A 658 4.27 8.46 35.53
N ASP A 659 5.50 8.09 35.18
CA ASP A 659 6.27 7.09 35.96
C ASP A 659 6.60 7.57 37.38
N ALA A 660 6.61 8.89 37.63
CA ALA A 660 6.86 9.44 38.96
C ALA A 660 5.59 9.61 39.81
N THR A 661 4.42 9.69 39.18
CA THR A 661 3.14 9.99 39.85
C THR A 661 2.21 8.78 39.94
N LEU A 662 2.23 7.88 38.96
CA LEU A 662 1.41 6.68 38.94
C LEU A 662 2.01 5.60 39.86
N ASP A 663 1.17 5.02 40.70
CA ASP A 663 1.47 3.81 41.49
C ASP A 663 0.61 2.66 40.94
N VAL A 664 1.13 1.97 39.92
CA VAL A 664 0.42 0.90 39.21
C VAL A 664 1.24 -0.37 39.13
N CYS A 665 0.55 -1.52 39.06
CA CYS A 665 1.18 -2.84 39.06
C CYS A 665 1.58 -3.33 37.65
N PHE A 666 1.48 -2.49 36.63
CA PHE A 666 1.85 -2.84 35.26
C PHE A 666 3.38 -2.81 35.08
N ASP A 667 3.95 -3.86 34.49
CA ASP A 667 5.36 -3.87 34.06
C ASP A 667 5.61 -2.93 32.87
N ARG A 668 4.54 -2.54 32.17
CA ARG A 668 4.57 -1.68 30.98
C ARG A 668 3.18 -1.21 30.58
N VAL A 669 3.10 0.03 30.09
CA VAL A 669 1.95 0.55 29.34
C VAL A 669 2.38 1.05 27.96
N ARG A 670 1.84 0.49 26.87
CA ARG A 670 2.11 0.95 25.49
C ARG A 670 1.36 2.25 25.24
N VAL A 671 2.11 3.35 25.24
CA VAL A 671 1.58 4.67 24.89
C VAL A 671 2.20 5.10 23.57
N ALA A 672 1.37 5.46 22.59
CA ALA A 672 1.87 5.86 21.28
C ALA A 672 1.32 7.22 20.86
N LEU A 673 2.22 8.18 20.63
CA LEU A 673 1.85 9.54 20.21
C LEU A 673 2.31 9.81 18.78
N SER A 674 1.34 9.91 17.86
CA SER A 674 1.55 10.39 16.49
C SER A 674 1.09 11.83 16.34
N GLY A 675 1.89 12.67 15.69
CA GLY A 675 1.59 14.09 15.50
C GLY A 675 0.51 14.39 14.45
N CYS A 676 0.05 13.38 13.68
CA CYS A 676 -1.02 13.49 12.68
C CYS A 676 -1.59 12.10 12.32
N ILE A 677 -2.54 12.07 11.38
CA ILE A 677 -3.25 10.87 10.91
C ILE A 677 -2.37 9.81 10.23
N ALA A 678 -1.15 10.16 9.79
CA ALA A 678 -0.25 9.22 9.11
C ALA A 678 0.18 8.02 9.98
N SER A 679 0.00 8.10 11.31
CA SER A 679 0.18 6.98 12.24
C SER A 679 1.61 6.38 12.23
N CYS A 680 2.64 7.24 12.17
CA CYS A 680 4.03 6.77 12.18
C CYS A 680 4.43 6.09 13.51
N ALA A 681 3.81 6.48 14.64
CA ALA A 681 4.00 5.87 15.96
C ALA A 681 3.05 4.70 16.25
N GLN A 682 2.11 4.41 15.33
CA GLN A 682 1.17 3.30 15.42
C GLN A 682 0.17 3.37 16.60
N PRO A 683 -0.49 4.52 16.88
CA PRO A 683 -1.42 4.67 18.01
C PRO A 683 -2.58 3.68 18.04
N GLN A 684 -3.00 3.17 16.89
CA GLN A 684 -4.07 2.16 16.79
C GLN A 684 -3.68 0.80 17.40
N LEU A 685 -2.40 0.57 17.70
CA LEU A 685 -1.90 -0.69 18.28
C LEU A 685 -1.46 -0.54 19.74
N ALA A 686 -1.73 0.61 20.35
CA ALA A 686 -1.28 0.93 21.70
C ALA A 686 -2.38 0.69 22.73
N ASP A 687 -1.97 0.48 23.98
CA ASP A 687 -2.90 0.43 25.12
C ASP A 687 -3.60 1.78 25.24
N VAL A 688 -2.83 2.86 25.09
CA VAL A 688 -3.30 4.24 24.94
C VAL A 688 -2.67 4.88 23.70
N GLY A 689 -3.48 5.11 22.67
CA GLY A 689 -3.09 5.74 21.42
C GLY A 689 -3.47 7.22 21.37
N LEU A 690 -2.57 8.06 20.88
CA LEU A 690 -2.79 9.50 20.72
C LEU A 690 -2.50 9.94 19.29
N ARG A 691 -3.41 10.74 18.73
CA ARG A 691 -3.29 11.30 17.38
C ARG A 691 -3.45 12.81 17.43
N GLY A 692 -2.42 13.51 16.99
CA GLY A 692 -2.38 14.97 16.92
C GLY A 692 -3.48 15.53 16.04
N GLU A 693 -4.15 16.55 16.56
CA GLU A 693 -5.26 17.27 15.96
C GLU A 693 -5.18 18.76 16.34
N THR A 694 -6.06 19.56 15.78
CA THR A 694 -6.26 20.95 16.22
C THR A 694 -7.66 21.16 16.79
N ARG A 695 -7.76 22.03 17.80
CA ARG A 695 -9.03 22.51 18.35
C ARG A 695 -9.17 24.00 18.10
N ARG A 696 -10.40 24.49 18.01
CA ARG A 696 -10.69 25.92 17.98
C ARG A 696 -11.57 26.25 19.17
N ASP A 697 -11.19 27.26 19.93
CA ASP A 697 -11.99 27.74 21.03
C ASP A 697 -13.01 28.75 20.49
N GLU A 698 -14.21 28.83 21.06
CA GLU A 698 -15.24 29.75 20.57
C GLU A 698 -14.83 31.23 20.66
N THR A 699 -13.87 31.53 21.54
CA THR A 699 -13.37 32.87 21.85
C THR A 699 -12.04 33.20 21.17
N ASP A 700 -11.33 32.22 20.61
CA ASP A 700 -10.04 32.40 19.94
C ASP A 700 -10.05 31.73 18.56
N PRO A 701 -9.94 32.51 17.46
CA PRO A 701 -9.93 31.94 16.11
C PRO A 701 -8.65 31.16 15.79
N VAL A 702 -7.60 31.26 16.60
CA VAL A 702 -6.34 30.54 16.40
C VAL A 702 -6.52 29.06 16.79
N PRO A 703 -6.22 28.10 15.90
CA PRO A 703 -6.25 26.69 16.26
C PRO A 703 -5.19 26.34 17.30
N HIS A 704 -5.62 25.72 18.39
CA HIS A 704 -4.77 25.24 19.47
C HIS A 704 -4.41 23.76 19.28
N PRO A 705 -3.21 23.31 19.67
CA PRO A 705 -2.81 21.91 19.57
C PRO A 705 -3.67 21.02 20.48
N ALA A 706 -4.09 19.88 19.95
CA ALA A 706 -4.93 18.91 20.64
C ALA A 706 -4.57 17.48 20.22
N VAL A 707 -5.15 16.49 20.89
CA VAL A 707 -5.04 15.07 20.54
C VAL A 707 -6.39 14.38 20.60
N ASP A 708 -6.61 13.46 19.68
CA ASP A 708 -7.59 12.40 19.85
C ASP A 708 -6.96 11.26 20.66
N LEU A 709 -7.75 10.62 21.52
CA LEU A 709 -7.33 9.49 22.35
C LEU A 709 -8.09 8.23 21.96
N ALA A 710 -7.35 7.13 21.83
CA ALA A 710 -7.85 5.78 21.63
C ALA A 710 -7.30 4.82 22.68
N VAL A 711 -8.01 3.73 22.97
CA VAL A 711 -7.59 2.71 23.94
C VAL A 711 -7.82 1.28 23.46
N GLY A 712 -7.03 0.34 23.98
CA GLY A 712 -7.24 -1.10 23.83
C GLY A 712 -6.74 -1.72 22.52
N GLY A 713 -5.69 -1.17 21.90
CA GLY A 713 -5.07 -1.79 20.74
C GLY A 713 -4.30 -3.06 21.11
N ASP A 714 -4.65 -4.19 20.49
CA ASP A 714 -4.01 -5.49 20.73
C ASP A 714 -3.48 -6.10 19.41
N PRO A 715 -2.20 -5.90 19.08
CA PRO A 715 -1.59 -6.48 17.89
C PRO A 715 -1.46 -8.00 17.95
N ALA A 716 -1.57 -8.64 19.13
CA ALA A 716 -1.55 -10.08 19.25
C ALA A 716 -2.87 -10.69 18.78
N ASN A 717 -3.98 -10.06 19.12
CA ASN A 717 -5.32 -10.47 18.72
C ASN A 717 -5.81 -9.76 17.43
N GLN A 718 -4.97 -8.95 16.79
CA GLN A 718 -5.33 -8.14 15.63
C GLN A 718 -6.54 -7.21 15.91
N GLU A 719 -6.54 -6.56 17.08
CA GLU A 719 -7.56 -5.59 17.47
C GLU A 719 -6.97 -4.18 17.42
N PHE A 720 -7.68 -3.27 16.76
CA PHE A 720 -7.32 -1.84 16.78
C PHE A 720 -7.91 -1.14 17.99
N ALA A 721 -7.17 -0.17 18.52
CA ALA A 721 -7.63 0.71 19.58
C ALA A 721 -8.88 1.48 19.15
N ARG A 722 -9.80 1.67 20.09
CA ARG A 722 -11.04 2.40 19.89
C ARG A 722 -10.83 3.89 20.15
N TRP A 723 -11.11 4.75 19.17
CA TRP A 723 -11.14 6.21 19.35
C TRP A 723 -12.32 6.61 20.25
N LEU A 724 -12.05 7.29 21.36
CA LEU A 724 -13.03 7.63 22.39
C LEU A 724 -13.31 9.13 22.45
N CYS A 725 -12.25 9.91 22.67
CA CYS A 725 -12.33 11.33 22.96
C CYS A 725 -11.52 12.08 21.92
N GLY A 726 -12.15 13.03 21.23
CA GLY A 726 -11.49 13.85 20.22
C GLY A 726 -11.08 15.20 20.78
N ARG A 727 -10.00 15.77 20.23
CA ARG A 727 -9.57 17.15 20.49
C ARG A 727 -9.34 17.51 21.97
N ILE A 728 -8.83 16.57 22.77
CA ILE A 728 -8.35 16.87 24.11
C ILE A 728 -7.22 17.91 23.99
N PRO A 729 -7.28 19.08 24.67
CA PRO A 729 -6.14 20.00 24.77
C PRO A 729 -4.84 19.25 25.00
N ILE A 730 -3.81 19.59 24.23
CA ILE A 730 -2.56 18.83 24.29
C ILE A 730 -1.98 18.79 25.72
N GLU A 731 -2.16 19.84 26.52
CA GLU A 731 -1.62 19.88 27.89
C GLU A 731 -2.33 18.94 28.87
N ASP A 732 -3.56 18.51 28.56
CA ASP A 732 -4.33 17.59 29.40
C ASP A 732 -4.09 16.12 28.98
N GLY A 733 -3.21 15.89 28.01
CA GLY A 733 -2.81 14.55 27.56
C GLY A 733 -2.32 13.62 28.68
N PRO A 734 -1.40 14.04 29.57
CA PRO A 734 -0.93 13.23 30.69
C PRO A 734 -2.06 12.80 31.63
N GLU A 735 -2.96 13.73 31.96
CA GLU A 735 -4.11 13.43 32.83
C GLU A 735 -5.03 12.40 32.19
N ALA A 736 -5.34 12.55 30.90
CA ALA A 736 -6.16 11.59 30.17
C ALA A 736 -5.53 10.18 30.12
N ILE A 737 -4.21 10.10 29.93
CA ILE A 737 -3.46 8.84 29.98
C ILE A 737 -3.53 8.22 31.38
N ALA A 738 -3.24 9.01 32.42
CA ALA A 738 -3.24 8.56 33.81
C ALA A 738 -4.59 7.97 34.22
N ARG A 739 -5.69 8.66 33.92
CA ARG A 739 -7.04 8.22 34.26
C ARG A 739 -7.41 6.87 33.67
N VAL A 740 -7.00 6.58 32.43
CA VAL A 740 -7.21 5.27 31.80
C VAL A 740 -6.38 4.19 32.49
N ILE A 741 -5.11 4.47 32.76
CA ILE A 741 -4.19 3.53 33.40
C ILE A 741 -4.67 3.18 34.82
N GLU A 742 -5.00 4.18 35.63
CA GLU A 742 -5.49 3.99 37.01
C GLU A 742 -6.85 3.27 37.05
N ALA A 743 -7.73 3.51 36.07
CA ALA A 743 -8.99 2.80 35.99
C ALA A 743 -8.78 1.31 35.71
N ALA A 744 -7.90 0.97 34.77
CA ALA A 744 -7.56 -0.42 34.47
C ALA A 744 -6.89 -1.11 35.65
N ASP A 745 -5.96 -0.44 36.34
CA ASP A 745 -5.25 -1.00 37.49
C ASP A 745 -6.20 -1.32 38.66
N ARG A 746 -7.19 -0.44 38.92
CA ARG A 746 -8.20 -0.65 39.98
C ARG A 746 -9.06 -1.91 39.79
N GLU A 747 -9.40 -2.25 38.55
CA GLU A 747 -10.16 -3.46 38.24
C GLU A 747 -9.30 -4.73 38.32
N GLY A 748 -7.97 -4.59 38.42
CA GLY A 748 -7.03 -5.71 38.55
C GLY A 748 -6.81 -6.49 37.25
N ASP A 749 -7.30 -5.99 36.13
CA ASP A 749 -7.19 -6.58 34.81
C ASP A 749 -6.06 -5.94 33.98
N SER A 750 -5.64 -6.60 32.90
CA SER A 750 -4.83 -5.94 31.87
C SER A 750 -5.64 -4.81 31.21
N ILE A 751 -4.98 -3.74 30.75
CA ILE A 751 -5.64 -2.61 30.07
C ILE A 751 -6.51 -3.09 28.90
N GLU A 752 -6.04 -4.08 28.13
CA GLU A 752 -6.79 -4.64 27.01
C GLU A 752 -8.07 -5.37 27.47
N ALA A 753 -8.01 -6.11 28.57
CA ALA A 753 -9.17 -6.79 29.15
C ALA A 753 -10.18 -5.79 29.73
N PHE A 754 -9.70 -4.83 30.52
CA PHE A 754 -10.52 -3.73 31.03
C PHE A 754 -11.27 -3.03 29.90
N VAL A 755 -10.57 -2.59 28.85
CA VAL A 755 -11.19 -1.92 27.70
C VAL A 755 -12.22 -2.79 26.97
N ARG A 756 -11.98 -4.11 26.88
CA ARG A 756 -12.91 -5.05 26.23
C ARG A 756 -14.20 -5.22 27.01
N GLU A 757 -14.14 -5.15 28.33
CA GLU A 757 -15.28 -5.36 29.22
C GLU A 757 -16.05 -4.05 29.55
N THR A 758 -15.39 -2.89 29.43
CA THR A 758 -16.00 -1.60 29.73
C THR A 758 -16.73 -0.98 28.51
N PRO A 759 -17.97 -0.49 28.67
CA PRO A 759 -18.70 0.21 27.62
C PRO A 759 -17.99 1.48 27.11
N ALA A 760 -18.17 1.77 25.82
CA ALA A 760 -17.65 2.94 25.12
C ALA A 760 -17.77 4.27 25.85
N ALA A 761 -18.99 4.54 26.34
CA ALA A 761 -19.36 5.82 26.90
C ALA A 761 -18.72 6.01 28.28
N GLU A 762 -18.56 4.91 29.01
CA GLU A 762 -17.85 4.88 30.28
C GLU A 762 -16.35 5.11 30.07
N LEU A 763 -15.73 4.41 29.12
CA LEU A 763 -14.33 4.66 28.76
C LEU A 763 -14.09 6.11 28.32
N ALA A 764 -15.00 6.69 27.53
CA ALA A 764 -14.90 8.10 27.12
C ALA A 764 -15.00 9.05 28.32
N SER A 765 -15.93 8.78 29.25
CA SER A 765 -16.06 9.53 30.51
C SER A 765 -14.81 9.41 31.39
N ILE A 766 -14.20 8.22 31.44
CA ILE A 766 -12.93 8.00 32.16
C ILE A 766 -11.80 8.79 31.53
N ALA A 767 -11.68 8.79 30.20
CA ALA A 767 -10.59 9.43 29.49
C ALA A 767 -10.73 10.97 29.36
N ASP A 768 -11.92 11.54 29.54
CA ASP A 768 -12.15 12.99 29.42
C ASP A 768 -11.73 13.74 30.71
N PRO A 769 -10.63 14.54 30.66
CA PRO A 769 -10.08 15.25 31.82
C PRO A 769 -11.06 16.28 32.41
N THR A 770 -12.07 16.72 31.67
CA THR A 770 -13.07 17.69 32.17
C THR A 770 -14.15 17.05 33.04
N THR A 771 -14.28 15.73 33.00
CA THR A 771 -15.23 15.00 33.83
C THR A 771 -14.72 14.94 35.25
N VAL A 772 -15.50 15.45 36.22
CA VAL A 772 -15.17 15.33 37.65
C VAL A 772 -15.19 13.85 38.02
N ALA A 773 -14.06 13.30 38.45
CA ALA A 773 -14.02 11.96 39.01
C ALA A 773 -15.00 11.92 40.20
N GLU A 774 -16.01 11.03 40.15
CA GLU A 774 -16.86 10.84 41.32
C GLU A 774 -15.97 10.40 42.50
N PRO A 775 -16.11 11.02 43.68
CA PRO A 775 -15.36 10.58 44.84
C PRO A 775 -15.83 9.15 45.17
N THR A 776 -14.93 8.19 45.03
CA THR A 776 -15.18 6.80 45.36
C THR A 776 -15.60 6.68 46.83
N ALA A 777 -16.73 6.01 47.09
CA ALA A 777 -17.07 5.58 48.43
C ALA A 777 -16.07 4.50 48.86
N ASP A 778 -15.42 4.74 50.01
CA ASP A 778 -14.39 3.94 50.72
C ASP A 778 -14.30 2.43 50.39
#